data_AF-A0A432MCZ4-F1
#
_entry.id   AF-A0A432MCZ4-F1
#
_cell.length_a   1.000
_cell.length_b   1.000
_cell.length_c   1.000
_cell.angle_alpha   90.00
_cell.angle_beta   90.00
_cell.angle_gamma   90.00
#
_symmetry.space_group_name_H-M   'P 1'
#
loop_
_entity.id
_entity.type
_entity.pdbx_description
1 polymer ?
#
loop_
_entity_poly.entity_id
_entity_poly.type
_entity_poly.pdbx_seq_one_letter_code
_entity_poly.pdbx_strand_id
1 'polypeptide(L)'
;MSTDPDDRASALLFAYGTLGPADEAEAKRLGWRADAVRGRLFDPGPYPVLVGWDDPDAGWVEGYVRPVDRPELEQVLDPYEGVDEGLFRRVELRTRAGLVAWTYVFPHPVPEGARGPLTRWVGLRVDPASIDWGTHTEERCDMATETAAPGRDASRPTTQPTTVGRYLIDRLQALGVEHIFGIPGDYILNLYKMLDDSPITVVGMTREDNAGFAADAYARVRGLGCMAVTYCVGGLSACNSIAGAYAEKSPVVVLTGSPGLSERERNPLLHHKVKDFDTQYQVFKQFTAAGTVLNDPLTAFSEIDRVLGAALRYKRPVYIEVPRDMVNARQVVPHPAPGPLPPSDPDALREALDEAEAMLRNASRPMILADVEIHRFGLQEELIRFAEEANLPIATTLLGKSVISEEHPLFAGVYEGAMGREEVTDYVERADCLLMLGCFLTDINLGIFTANLDPARCIDATSEDLRIRHHHYREVRLDDFLRGLRDRGLQLDPPAPPSRPTPVQPWSARAGEAMTSARLFSRLNQLVDEHYMVIADIGDSLFGSADLRISRSTEFLSPAYYTSMGFAVPASVGAGIANRDLRPLVIVGDGAFQMTGMELATVVRNGLAPIVVVLNNKGYTTERFILDGPFNDLLNWSYHRIPDLLGSGIGLEVRTEDELDAALSRAVANTDSFSLINVHLDPMDRSPALERLAERLAGRV
;
A
#
# COMPACT_ATOMS: atom_id res chain seq x y z
N MET A 1 1.70 -21.49 -58.36
CA MET A 1 2.86 -22.33 -58.02
C MET A 1 4.13 -21.61 -58.43
N SER A 2 4.83 -21.06 -57.45
CA SER A 2 6.26 -20.78 -57.44
C SER A 2 6.75 -21.21 -56.06
N THR A 3 7.85 -21.96 -56.00
CA THR A 3 8.41 -22.60 -54.80
C THR A 3 9.84 -22.12 -54.62
N ASP A 4 10.01 -20.87 -54.18
CA ASP A 4 11.31 -20.28 -53.85
C ASP A 4 11.29 -19.81 -52.38
N PRO A 5 12.21 -20.26 -51.49
CA PRO A 5 12.22 -19.87 -50.08
C PRO A 5 12.71 -18.44 -49.79
N ASP A 6 13.15 -17.70 -50.81
CA ASP A 6 13.72 -16.34 -50.67
C ASP A 6 12.87 -15.23 -51.34
N ASP A 7 11.60 -15.52 -51.64
CA ASP A 7 10.66 -14.51 -52.14
C ASP A 7 10.23 -13.60 -50.96
N ARG A 8 11.06 -12.58 -50.67
CA ARG A 8 10.70 -11.46 -49.80
C ARG A 8 9.54 -10.69 -50.45
N ALA A 9 8.33 -11.22 -50.34
CA ALA A 9 7.12 -10.51 -50.72
C ALA A 9 6.99 -9.29 -49.80
N SER A 10 7.47 -8.13 -50.27
CA SER A 10 7.31 -6.85 -49.60
C SER A 10 5.81 -6.59 -49.42
N ALA A 11 5.34 -6.55 -48.17
CA ALA A 11 3.98 -6.13 -47.87
C ALA A 11 3.90 -4.62 -48.06
N LEU A 12 2.77 -4.10 -48.53
CA LEU A 12 2.55 -2.66 -48.56
C LEU A 12 1.88 -2.23 -47.25
N LEU A 13 2.37 -1.14 -46.67
CA LEU A 13 1.77 -0.48 -45.52
C LEU A 13 1.10 0.80 -45.99
N PHE A 14 -0.18 0.97 -45.67
CA PHE A 14 -0.90 2.23 -45.81
C PHE A 14 -0.96 2.95 -44.47
N ALA A 15 -0.47 4.18 -44.44
CA ALA A 15 -0.42 5.03 -43.27
C ALA A 15 -1.16 6.36 -43.49
N TYR A 16 -1.84 6.80 -42.44
CA TYR A 16 -2.61 8.05 -42.39
C TYR A 16 -2.42 8.71 -41.02
N GLY A 17 -2.66 10.02 -40.92
CA GLY A 17 -2.43 10.74 -39.65
C GLY A 17 -0.95 10.68 -39.22
N THR A 18 -0.70 10.38 -37.94
CA THR A 18 0.66 10.28 -37.37
C THR A 18 1.38 8.97 -37.69
N LEU A 19 0.71 7.98 -38.31
CA LEU A 19 1.34 6.75 -38.80
C LEU A 19 2.22 7.00 -40.03
N GLY A 20 1.98 8.11 -40.75
CA GLY A 20 2.64 8.45 -42.00
C GLY A 20 3.66 9.59 -41.85
N PRO A 21 4.45 9.85 -42.91
CA PRO A 21 5.38 10.99 -42.95
C PRO A 21 4.65 12.33 -42.73
N ALA A 22 5.31 13.27 -42.06
CA ALA A 22 4.69 14.54 -41.66
C ALA A 22 4.38 15.46 -42.86
N ASP A 23 5.15 15.34 -43.94
CA ASP A 23 4.96 16.09 -45.18
C ASP A 23 5.43 15.33 -46.44
N GLU A 24 5.19 15.92 -47.61
CA GLU A 24 5.54 15.34 -48.91
C GLU A 24 7.06 15.22 -49.14
N ALA A 25 7.87 16.10 -48.53
CA ALA A 25 9.32 16.06 -48.65
C ALA A 25 9.90 14.89 -47.85
N GLU A 26 9.39 14.68 -46.64
CA GLU A 26 9.69 13.52 -45.82
C GLU A 26 9.18 12.23 -46.45
N ALA A 27 7.97 12.23 -47.01
CA ALA A 27 7.41 11.09 -47.73
C ALA A 27 8.33 10.63 -48.86
N LYS A 28 8.82 11.57 -49.69
CA LYS A 28 9.77 11.28 -50.77
C LYS A 28 11.10 10.74 -50.24
N ARG A 29 11.64 11.33 -49.16
CA ARG A 29 12.89 10.89 -48.53
C ARG A 29 12.81 9.46 -48.00
N LEU A 30 11.66 9.09 -47.43
CA LEU A 30 11.43 7.80 -46.79
C LEU A 30 10.81 6.75 -47.74
N GLY A 31 10.63 7.08 -49.02
CA GLY A 31 10.15 6.15 -50.05
C GLY A 31 8.64 5.93 -50.08
N TRP A 32 7.85 6.77 -49.41
CA TRP A 32 6.40 6.73 -49.40
C TRP A 32 5.79 7.35 -50.66
N ARG A 33 4.63 6.84 -51.08
CA ARG A 33 3.86 7.34 -52.22
C ARG A 33 2.44 7.69 -51.78
N ALA A 34 1.88 8.80 -52.25
CA ALA A 34 0.50 9.15 -51.94
C ALA A 34 -0.47 8.14 -52.58
N ASP A 35 -1.46 7.70 -51.82
CA ASP A 35 -2.55 6.83 -52.26
C ASP A 35 -3.75 7.04 -51.32
N ALA A 36 -4.87 6.33 -51.53
CA ALA A 36 -6.04 6.42 -50.68
C ALA A 36 -6.70 5.07 -50.43
N VAL A 37 -7.49 4.97 -49.36
CA VAL A 37 -8.25 3.76 -48.99
C VAL A 37 -9.72 4.11 -48.75
N ARG A 38 -10.62 3.12 -48.83
CA ARG A 38 -12.04 3.33 -48.50
C ARG A 38 -12.23 3.45 -46.99
N GLY A 39 -13.04 4.41 -46.55
CA GLY A 39 -13.40 4.58 -45.15
C GLY A 39 -13.74 6.02 -44.78
N ARG A 40 -13.76 6.31 -43.49
CA ARG A 40 -13.97 7.63 -42.90
C ARG A 40 -12.97 7.82 -41.75
N LEU A 41 -12.35 8.99 -41.66
CA LEU A 41 -11.48 9.33 -40.52
C LEU A 41 -12.28 10.09 -39.46
N PHE A 42 -12.18 9.71 -38.20
CA PHE A 42 -12.74 10.45 -37.07
C PHE A 42 -11.62 10.98 -36.19
N ASP A 43 -11.86 12.10 -35.52
CA ASP A 43 -10.89 12.74 -34.62
C ASP A 43 -11.33 12.59 -33.15
N PRO A 44 -10.78 11.59 -32.43
CA PRO A 44 -10.97 11.44 -30.99
C PRO A 44 -10.01 12.32 -30.15
N GLY A 45 -9.13 13.12 -30.76
CA GLY A 45 -8.15 13.97 -30.07
C GLY A 45 -6.74 13.93 -30.70
N PRO A 46 -5.74 13.29 -30.06
CA PRO A 46 -4.35 13.34 -30.56
C PRO A 46 -4.13 12.52 -31.85
N TYR A 47 -5.01 11.55 -32.14
CA TYR A 47 -4.81 10.58 -33.22
C TYR A 47 -6.09 10.32 -34.01
N PRO A 48 -6.14 10.63 -35.33
CA PRO A 48 -7.31 10.29 -36.15
C PRO A 48 -7.43 8.78 -36.33
N VAL A 49 -8.66 8.27 -36.40
CA VAL A 49 -8.96 6.82 -36.52
C VAL A 49 -9.77 6.50 -37.78
N LEU A 50 -9.40 5.45 -38.50
CA LEU A 50 -10.13 4.97 -39.68
C LEU A 50 -11.25 4.01 -39.28
N VAL A 51 -12.48 4.33 -39.68
CA VAL A 51 -13.68 3.51 -39.49
C VAL A 51 -14.46 3.32 -40.80
N GLY A 52 -15.34 2.32 -40.85
CA GLY A 52 -16.18 2.05 -42.02
C GLY A 52 -15.36 1.69 -43.27
N TRP A 53 -14.22 1.03 -43.09
CA TRP A 53 -13.34 0.59 -44.17
C TRP A 53 -13.94 -0.59 -44.98
N ASP A 54 -14.94 -1.25 -44.41
CA ASP A 54 -15.72 -2.35 -44.96
C ASP A 54 -17.04 -1.90 -45.60
N ASP A 55 -17.40 -0.62 -45.49
CA ASP A 55 -18.56 -0.01 -46.12
C ASP A 55 -18.25 0.32 -47.60
N PRO A 56 -18.90 -0.37 -48.58
CA PRO A 56 -18.63 -0.16 -50.00
C PRO A 56 -19.01 1.25 -50.49
N ASP A 57 -19.87 1.96 -49.76
CA ASP A 57 -20.33 3.31 -50.07
C ASP A 57 -19.50 4.40 -49.35
N ALA A 58 -18.51 4.01 -48.53
CA ALA A 58 -17.64 4.95 -47.83
C ALA A 58 -16.75 5.77 -48.77
N GLY A 59 -16.36 6.98 -48.37
CA GLY A 59 -15.48 7.86 -49.15
C GLY A 59 -14.03 7.34 -49.27
N TRP A 60 -13.17 8.14 -49.91
CA TRP A 60 -11.73 7.88 -49.98
C TRP A 60 -10.99 8.70 -48.93
N VAL A 61 -10.14 8.02 -48.15
CA VAL A 61 -9.23 8.61 -47.17
C VAL A 61 -7.83 8.65 -47.77
N GLU A 62 -7.30 9.86 -47.96
CA GLU A 62 -5.97 10.11 -48.51
C GLU A 62 -4.88 9.83 -47.45
N GLY A 63 -3.79 9.20 -47.86
CA GLY A 63 -2.63 8.86 -47.02
C GLY A 63 -1.41 8.50 -47.86
N TYR A 64 -0.54 7.67 -47.30
CA TYR A 64 0.70 7.26 -47.94
C TYR A 64 0.89 5.75 -47.88
N VAL A 65 1.45 5.17 -48.94
CA VAL A 65 1.80 3.75 -49.03
C VAL A 65 3.30 3.56 -49.24
N ARG A 66 3.90 2.58 -48.55
CA ARG A 66 5.30 2.19 -48.74
C ARG A 66 5.46 0.67 -48.64
N PRO A 67 6.37 0.06 -49.41
CA PRO A 67 6.83 -1.31 -49.16
C PRO A 67 7.51 -1.42 -47.80
N VAL A 68 7.13 -2.43 -47.02
CA VAL A 68 7.76 -2.81 -45.76
C VAL A 68 8.01 -4.31 -45.77
N ASP A 69 9.03 -4.75 -45.04
CA ASP A 69 9.21 -6.18 -44.79
C ASP A 69 8.32 -6.66 -43.62
N ARG A 70 8.13 -7.97 -43.52
CA ARG A 70 7.23 -8.56 -42.52
C ARG A 70 7.68 -8.29 -41.07
N PRO A 71 8.98 -8.37 -40.73
CA PRO A 71 9.47 -7.97 -39.42
C PRO A 71 9.27 -6.49 -39.11
N GLU A 72 9.46 -5.58 -40.07
CA GLU A 72 9.21 -4.14 -39.91
C GLU A 72 7.73 -3.86 -39.66
N LEU A 73 6.83 -4.59 -40.34
CA LEU A 73 5.38 -4.49 -40.11
C LEU A 73 4.97 -4.97 -38.71
N GLU A 74 5.77 -5.83 -38.08
CA GLU A 74 5.58 -6.34 -36.72
C GLU A 74 6.33 -5.52 -35.65
N GLN A 75 7.42 -4.81 -35.98
CA GLN A 75 8.26 -4.07 -35.03
C GLN A 75 8.13 -2.54 -35.08
N VAL A 76 7.82 -1.95 -36.24
CA VAL A 76 7.92 -0.49 -36.46
C VAL A 76 6.58 0.25 -36.33
N LEU A 77 5.48 -0.47 -36.10
CA LEU A 77 4.13 0.13 -36.02
C LEU A 77 3.44 -0.02 -34.67
N ASP A 78 4.17 -0.44 -33.65
CA ASP A 78 3.66 -0.63 -32.29
C ASP A 78 3.82 0.57 -31.32
N PRO A 79 3.92 1.84 -31.75
CA PRO A 79 3.70 2.99 -30.86
C PRO A 79 2.34 3.66 -31.09
N TYR A 80 1.34 2.96 -31.65
CA TYR A 80 -0.05 3.35 -31.48
C TYR A 80 -0.60 2.58 -30.28
N GLU A 81 -0.67 3.27 -29.14
CA GLU A 81 -1.21 2.75 -27.89
C GLU A 81 -2.54 2.02 -28.14
N GLY A 82 -2.56 0.72 -27.83
CA GLY A 82 -3.80 -0.04 -27.75
C GLY A 82 -4.01 -1.17 -28.77
N VAL A 83 -3.08 -1.49 -29.67
CA VAL A 83 -3.20 -2.72 -30.50
C VAL A 83 -3.18 -3.97 -29.60
N ASP A 84 -2.23 -4.06 -28.68
CA ASP A 84 -2.14 -5.14 -27.67
C ASP A 84 -3.30 -5.12 -26.65
N GLU A 85 -3.95 -3.97 -26.48
CA GLU A 85 -5.12 -3.78 -25.62
C GLU A 85 -6.46 -3.98 -26.36
N GLY A 86 -6.44 -4.26 -27.68
CA GLY A 86 -7.62 -4.55 -28.50
C GLY A 86 -8.41 -3.32 -29.00
N LEU A 87 -7.84 -2.11 -28.89
CA LEU A 87 -8.43 -0.85 -29.37
C LEU A 87 -8.37 -0.70 -30.90
N PHE A 88 -7.33 -1.23 -31.54
CA PHE A 88 -7.16 -1.18 -32.99
C PHE A 88 -7.02 -2.60 -33.56
N ARG A 89 -7.53 -2.78 -34.79
CA ARG A 89 -7.44 -4.04 -35.52
C ARG A 89 -6.63 -3.83 -36.79
N ARG A 90 -5.67 -4.73 -37.02
CA ARG A 90 -4.94 -4.78 -38.30
C ARG A 90 -5.83 -5.40 -39.38
N VAL A 91 -5.96 -4.73 -40.52
CA VAL A 91 -6.73 -5.20 -41.67
C VAL A 91 -5.96 -5.06 -42.97
N GLU A 92 -6.24 -5.97 -43.90
CA GLU A 92 -5.79 -5.87 -45.27
C GLU A 92 -6.89 -5.20 -46.10
N LEU A 93 -6.52 -4.20 -46.90
CA LEU A 93 -7.43 -3.48 -47.77
C LEU A 93 -6.83 -3.24 -49.16
N ARG A 94 -7.66 -2.75 -50.08
CA ARG A 94 -7.21 -2.29 -51.40
C ARG A 94 -7.11 -0.78 -51.43
N THR A 95 -5.96 -0.26 -51.86
CA THR A 95 -5.79 1.16 -52.12
C THR A 95 -6.49 1.57 -53.43
N ARG A 96 -6.60 2.88 -53.67
CA ARG A 96 -7.21 3.45 -54.88
C ARG A 96 -6.45 3.07 -56.15
N ALA A 97 -5.13 2.87 -56.05
CA ALA A 97 -4.31 2.35 -57.15
C ALA A 97 -4.45 0.82 -57.37
N GLY A 98 -5.29 0.13 -56.59
CA GLY A 98 -5.54 -1.31 -56.70
C GLY A 98 -4.51 -2.20 -55.98
N LEU A 99 -3.63 -1.59 -55.17
CA LEU A 99 -2.61 -2.30 -54.40
C LEU A 99 -3.22 -2.92 -53.14
N VAL A 100 -2.71 -4.07 -52.73
CA VAL A 100 -3.07 -4.71 -51.45
C VAL A 100 -2.15 -4.17 -50.37
N ALA A 101 -2.70 -3.50 -49.35
CA ALA A 101 -1.94 -2.89 -48.27
C ALA A 101 -2.56 -3.16 -46.89
N TRP A 102 -1.70 -3.23 -45.88
CA TRP A 102 -2.09 -3.35 -44.48
C TRP A 102 -2.28 -1.97 -43.86
N THR A 103 -3.25 -1.84 -42.96
CA THR A 103 -3.43 -0.65 -42.11
C THR A 103 -4.08 -1.04 -40.78
N TYR A 104 -4.15 -0.09 -39.84
CA TYR A 104 -4.90 -0.23 -38.59
C TYR A 104 -6.23 0.52 -38.67
N VAL A 105 -7.28 -0.13 -38.21
CA VAL A 105 -8.65 0.41 -38.15
C VAL A 105 -9.19 0.30 -36.75
N PHE A 106 -10.14 1.17 -36.41
CA PHE A 106 -10.81 1.14 -35.12
C PHE A 106 -12.08 0.28 -35.24
N PRO A 107 -12.14 -0.92 -34.61
CA PRO A 107 -13.19 -1.90 -34.84
C PRO A 107 -14.46 -1.67 -34.00
N HIS A 108 -14.42 -0.72 -33.07
CA HIS A 108 -15.50 -0.43 -32.12
C HIS A 108 -16.36 0.74 -32.62
N PRO A 109 -17.59 0.92 -32.08
CA PRO A 109 -18.36 2.13 -32.30
C PRO A 109 -17.55 3.37 -31.96
N VAL A 110 -17.70 4.44 -32.74
CA VAL A 110 -16.99 5.71 -32.53
C VAL A 110 -17.23 6.22 -31.10
N PRO A 111 -16.17 6.55 -30.32
CA PRO A 111 -16.32 6.99 -28.94
C PRO A 111 -17.17 8.25 -28.79
N GLU A 112 -17.86 8.37 -27.66
CA GLU A 112 -18.66 9.55 -27.32
C GLU A 112 -17.75 10.79 -27.19
N GLY A 113 -18.00 11.83 -28.00
CA GLY A 113 -17.17 13.04 -28.08
C GLY A 113 -16.21 13.13 -29.28
N ALA A 114 -16.10 12.09 -30.11
CA ALA A 114 -15.29 12.16 -31.33
C ALA A 114 -15.84 13.19 -32.32
N ARG A 115 -14.95 13.99 -32.92
CA ARG A 115 -15.30 15.02 -33.91
C ARG A 115 -15.40 14.41 -35.31
N GLY A 116 -16.29 14.99 -36.14
CA GLY A 116 -16.80 14.44 -37.40
C GLY A 116 -15.76 14.10 -38.48
N PRO A 117 -16.21 13.61 -39.65
CA PRO A 117 -15.33 12.94 -40.59
C PRO A 117 -14.29 13.89 -41.22
N LEU A 118 -13.01 13.59 -41.02
CA LEU A 118 -11.90 14.23 -41.72
C LEU A 118 -11.80 13.65 -43.13
N THR A 119 -11.91 14.47 -44.17
CA THR A 119 -11.66 14.04 -45.56
C THR A 119 -10.18 14.04 -45.92
N ARG A 120 -9.36 14.75 -45.14
CA ARG A 120 -7.89 14.83 -45.28
C ARG A 120 -7.26 15.31 -43.98
N TRP A 121 -6.21 14.65 -43.50
CA TRP A 121 -5.36 15.19 -42.44
C TRP A 121 -4.26 16.04 -43.08
N VAL A 122 -4.25 17.35 -42.80
CA VAL A 122 -3.27 18.30 -43.36
C VAL A 122 -2.46 18.89 -42.23
N GLY A 123 -1.68 18.08 -41.50
CA GLY A 123 -0.61 18.50 -40.58
C GLY A 123 -0.74 19.87 -39.89
N LEU A 124 -1.95 20.21 -39.41
CA LEU A 124 -2.27 21.56 -38.95
C LEU A 124 -1.92 21.60 -37.47
N ARG A 125 -0.90 22.40 -37.13
CA ARG A 125 -0.78 22.95 -35.78
C ARG A 125 -2.05 23.74 -35.51
N VAL A 126 -2.96 23.17 -34.72
CA VAL A 126 -4.02 23.94 -34.08
C VAL A 126 -3.40 24.54 -32.83
N ASP A 127 -3.34 25.86 -32.75
CA ASP A 127 -3.01 26.55 -31.51
C ASP A 127 -4.12 26.22 -30.49
N PRO A 128 -3.82 25.56 -29.36
CA PRO A 128 -4.82 25.20 -28.36
C PRO A 128 -5.63 26.40 -27.85
N ALA A 129 -5.07 27.61 -27.93
CA ALA A 129 -5.73 28.85 -27.52
C ALA A 129 -6.83 29.34 -28.48
N SER A 130 -6.95 28.74 -29.67
CA SER A 130 -7.95 29.11 -30.69
C SER A 130 -9.21 28.24 -30.69
N ILE A 131 -9.27 27.23 -29.81
CA ILE A 131 -10.42 26.34 -29.67
C ILE A 131 -11.35 26.90 -28.59
N ASP A 132 -12.48 27.45 -29.03
CA ASP A 132 -13.60 27.80 -28.18
C ASP A 132 -14.32 26.52 -27.72
N TRP A 133 -14.17 26.18 -26.43
CA TRP A 133 -14.75 24.98 -25.82
C TRP A 133 -16.17 25.22 -25.29
N GLY A 134 -17.01 25.84 -26.13
CA GLY A 134 -18.34 26.30 -25.79
C GLY A 134 -19.14 25.32 -24.92
N THR A 135 -19.51 25.76 -23.72
CA THR A 135 -20.51 25.15 -22.85
C THR A 135 -21.90 25.31 -23.49
N HIS A 136 -22.65 24.22 -23.64
CA HIS A 136 -24.06 24.28 -24.02
C HIS A 136 -24.91 24.73 -22.82
N THR A 137 -25.70 25.79 -22.96
CA THR A 137 -27.17 25.69 -23.06
C THR A 137 -27.86 27.07 -23.16
N GLU A 138 -29.00 27.02 -23.84
CA GLU A 138 -30.21 27.85 -23.71
C GLU A 138 -30.51 29.02 -24.64
N GLU A 139 -31.82 29.05 -24.92
CA GLU A 139 -32.55 29.74 -25.97
C GLU A 139 -32.61 31.26 -25.77
N ARG A 140 -32.83 31.96 -26.88
CA ARG A 140 -33.08 33.40 -26.93
C ARG A 140 -34.36 33.79 -26.18
N CYS A 141 -34.26 34.80 -25.32
CA CYS A 141 -35.32 35.80 -25.17
C CYS A 141 -34.72 37.19 -24.86
N ASP A 142 -35.43 38.22 -25.31
CA ASP A 142 -34.94 39.56 -25.63
C ASP A 142 -34.55 40.49 -24.45
N MET A 143 -33.59 41.36 -24.78
CA MET A 143 -33.26 42.72 -24.31
C MET A 143 -34.10 43.39 -23.20
N ALA A 144 -33.42 43.81 -22.12
CA ALA A 144 -33.55 45.15 -21.53
C ALA A 144 -32.35 45.50 -20.62
N THR A 145 -31.90 46.75 -20.71
CA THR A 145 -30.77 47.41 -20.05
C THR A 145 -31.03 47.78 -18.58
N GLU A 146 -30.02 47.70 -17.67
CA GLU A 146 -29.68 48.76 -16.69
C GLU A 146 -28.46 48.46 -15.74
N THR A 147 -27.47 49.35 -15.79
CA THR A 147 -26.62 49.98 -14.73
C THR A 147 -26.01 49.22 -13.52
N ALA A 148 -24.68 49.03 -13.59
CA ALA A 148 -23.57 49.35 -12.64
C ALA A 148 -23.67 49.22 -11.09
N ALA A 149 -22.70 48.48 -10.49
CA ALA A 149 -22.03 48.77 -9.19
C ALA A 149 -20.65 48.04 -9.06
N PRO A 150 -19.66 48.56 -8.30
CA PRO A 150 -18.23 48.20 -8.45
C PRO A 150 -17.75 47.04 -7.56
N GLY A 151 -16.82 46.26 -8.10
CA GLY A 151 -16.23 45.06 -7.49
C GLY A 151 -15.13 45.32 -6.45
N ARG A 152 -15.01 44.37 -5.52
CA ARG A 152 -13.86 44.19 -4.63
C ARG A 152 -12.79 43.38 -5.37
N ASP A 153 -11.61 43.97 -5.48
CA ASP A 153 -10.41 43.35 -6.03
C ASP A 153 -9.87 42.31 -5.04
N ALA A 154 -9.89 41.04 -5.43
CA ALA A 154 -9.17 39.97 -4.77
C ALA A 154 -8.00 39.59 -5.68
N SER A 155 -6.80 40.03 -5.26
CA SER A 155 -5.52 39.68 -5.88
C SER A 155 -5.41 38.17 -6.09
N ARG A 156 -5.36 37.74 -7.36
CA ARG A 156 -4.97 36.38 -7.76
C ARG A 156 -3.56 36.07 -7.24
N PRO A 157 -3.31 34.96 -6.52
CA PRO A 157 -1.95 34.56 -6.21
C PRO A 157 -1.27 34.10 -7.50
N THR A 158 -0.19 34.79 -7.87
CA THR A 158 0.74 34.36 -8.90
C THR A 158 1.54 33.16 -8.39
N THR A 159 1.07 31.93 -8.66
CA THR A 159 1.84 30.71 -8.41
C THR A 159 3.01 30.65 -9.41
N GLN A 160 4.25 30.68 -8.92
CA GLN A 160 5.40 30.40 -9.78
C GLN A 160 5.28 28.99 -10.37
N PRO A 161 5.81 28.72 -11.58
CA PRO A 161 5.85 27.37 -12.14
C PRO A 161 6.68 26.46 -11.22
N THR A 162 6.05 25.43 -10.66
CA THR A 162 6.72 24.44 -9.79
C THR A 162 7.41 23.34 -10.63
N THR A 163 8.33 22.58 -10.02
CA THR A 163 8.96 21.40 -10.63
C THR A 163 8.27 20.11 -10.16
N VAL A 164 8.45 19.01 -10.90
CA VAL A 164 7.93 17.69 -10.52
C VAL A 164 8.41 17.27 -9.14
N GLY A 165 9.71 17.39 -8.86
CA GLY A 165 10.29 17.04 -7.55
C GLY A 165 9.73 17.91 -6.41
N ARG A 166 9.59 19.22 -6.64
CA ARG A 166 9.01 20.12 -5.64
C ARG A 166 7.54 19.81 -5.38
N TYR A 167 6.76 19.56 -6.43
CA TYR A 167 5.36 19.19 -6.30
C TYR A 167 5.18 17.89 -5.52
N LEU A 168 5.96 16.85 -5.85
CA LEU A 168 5.94 15.58 -5.11
C LEU A 168 6.17 15.79 -3.60
N ILE A 169 7.20 16.56 -3.24
CA ILE A 169 7.49 16.89 -1.84
C ILE A 169 6.33 17.65 -1.21
N ASP A 170 5.83 18.72 -1.85
CA ASP A 170 4.71 19.51 -1.35
C ASP A 170 3.45 18.65 -1.12
N ARG A 171 3.18 17.68 -2.00
CA ARG A 171 2.06 16.74 -1.85
C ARG A 171 2.26 15.78 -0.69
N LEU A 172 3.45 15.20 -0.52
CA LEU A 172 3.76 14.35 0.64
C LEU A 172 3.58 15.12 1.95
N GLN A 173 4.06 16.37 2.01
CA GLN A 173 3.87 17.24 3.17
C GLN A 173 2.40 17.56 3.45
N ALA A 174 1.63 17.88 2.41
CA ALA A 174 0.20 18.14 2.53
C ALA A 174 -0.59 16.91 3.04
N LEU A 175 -0.06 15.71 2.82
CA LEU A 175 -0.61 14.45 3.32
C LEU A 175 -0.05 14.03 4.69
N GLY A 176 0.71 14.90 5.36
CA GLY A 176 1.20 14.68 6.72
C GLY A 176 2.51 13.87 6.82
N VAL A 177 3.22 13.67 5.71
CA VAL A 177 4.55 13.06 5.74
C VAL A 177 5.56 14.07 6.26
N GLU A 178 6.08 13.81 7.46
CA GLU A 178 7.14 14.60 8.10
C GLU A 178 8.51 13.92 8.00
N HIS A 179 8.53 12.60 7.84
CA HIS A 179 9.75 11.79 7.81
C HIS A 179 9.74 10.84 6.61
N ILE A 180 10.90 10.67 5.98
CA ILE A 180 11.13 9.69 4.91
C ILE A 180 12.30 8.81 5.30
N PHE A 181 12.15 7.49 5.16
CA PHE A 181 13.17 6.50 5.52
C PHE A 181 13.91 6.06 4.26
N GLY A 182 15.24 6.00 4.29
CA GLY A 182 15.92 5.62 3.06
C GLY A 182 17.42 5.61 3.10
N ILE A 183 17.96 5.29 1.92
CA ILE A 183 19.40 5.24 1.66
C ILE A 183 19.67 6.03 0.37
N PRO A 184 20.58 7.00 0.39
CA PRO A 184 20.92 7.77 -0.79
C PRO A 184 21.66 6.88 -1.81
N GLY A 185 21.44 7.16 -3.09
CA GLY A 185 22.25 6.65 -4.20
C GLY A 185 22.17 7.61 -5.38
N ASP A 186 23.12 7.50 -6.31
CA ASP A 186 23.37 8.49 -7.36
C ASP A 186 22.13 8.85 -8.21
N TYR A 187 21.23 7.90 -8.46
CA TYR A 187 19.99 8.13 -9.21
C TYR A 187 18.93 8.95 -8.46
N ILE A 188 18.96 9.04 -7.12
CA ILE A 188 17.97 9.78 -6.32
C ILE A 188 18.54 11.07 -5.68
N LEU A 189 19.85 11.34 -5.82
CA LEU A 189 20.52 12.45 -5.11
C LEU A 189 19.90 13.84 -5.36
N ASN A 190 19.42 14.12 -6.59
CA ASN A 190 18.77 15.39 -6.90
C ASN A 190 17.49 15.59 -6.06
N LEU A 191 16.71 14.52 -5.86
CA LEU A 191 15.52 14.56 -5.02
C LEU A 191 15.91 14.65 -3.54
N TYR A 192 16.94 13.94 -3.10
CA TYR A 192 17.48 14.07 -1.73
C TYR A 192 17.93 15.50 -1.43
N LYS A 193 18.57 16.20 -2.37
CA LYS A 193 18.94 17.60 -2.18
C LYS A 193 17.71 18.50 -2.01
N MET A 194 16.63 18.25 -2.76
CA MET A 194 15.38 18.98 -2.59
C MET A 194 14.69 18.65 -1.26
N LEU A 195 14.77 17.40 -0.80
CA LEU A 195 14.25 16.98 0.51
C LEU A 195 15.00 17.69 1.66
N ASP A 196 16.32 17.81 1.55
CA ASP A 196 17.17 18.55 2.49
C ASP A 196 16.81 20.05 2.57
N ASP A 197 16.30 20.63 1.47
CA ASP A 197 15.78 22.00 1.44
C ASP A 197 14.29 22.10 1.84
N SER A 198 13.67 20.99 2.26
CA SER A 198 12.26 20.91 2.66
C SER A 198 12.10 20.70 4.17
N PRO A 199 10.91 20.97 4.75
CA PRO A 199 10.61 20.59 6.12
C PRO A 199 10.56 19.07 6.41
N ILE A 200 10.59 18.20 5.40
CA ILE A 200 10.63 16.74 5.60
C ILE A 200 12.03 16.34 6.09
N THR A 201 12.09 15.54 7.15
CA THR A 201 13.34 14.97 7.64
C THR A 201 13.61 13.61 6.98
N VAL A 202 14.78 13.46 6.34
CA VAL A 202 15.22 12.16 5.82
C VAL A 202 15.96 11.39 6.91
N VAL A 203 15.42 10.23 7.28
CA VAL A 203 16.01 9.28 8.23
C VAL A 203 16.86 8.28 7.44
N GLY A 204 18.19 8.44 7.53
CA GLY A 204 19.14 7.54 6.89
C GLY A 204 19.16 6.17 7.59
N MET A 205 18.83 5.12 6.84
CA MET A 205 18.74 3.73 7.30
C MET A 205 20.01 2.93 6.92
N THR A 206 20.18 1.74 7.50
CA THR A 206 21.35 0.89 7.17
C THR A 206 21.15 -0.04 5.98
N ARG A 207 19.90 -0.45 5.71
CA ARG A 207 19.49 -1.25 4.54
C ARG A 207 18.11 -0.83 4.02
N GLU A 208 17.82 -1.08 2.74
CA GLU A 208 16.58 -0.63 2.08
C GLU A 208 15.33 -1.41 2.51
N ASP A 209 15.46 -2.70 2.82
CA ASP A 209 14.40 -3.50 3.46
C ASP A 209 14.05 -2.96 4.85
N ASN A 210 15.07 -2.59 5.64
CA ASN A 210 14.87 -1.93 6.94
C ASN A 210 14.18 -0.56 6.78
N ALA A 211 14.50 0.19 5.73
CA ALA A 211 13.81 1.45 5.42
C ALA A 211 12.33 1.23 5.11
N GLY A 212 11.99 0.17 4.36
CA GLY A 212 10.60 -0.19 4.10
C GLY A 212 9.85 -0.63 5.35
N PHE A 213 10.46 -1.43 6.23
CA PHE A 213 9.85 -1.81 7.53
C PHE A 213 9.65 -0.63 8.47
N ALA A 214 10.61 0.31 8.53
CA ALA A 214 10.45 1.54 9.30
C ALA A 214 9.36 2.44 8.72
N ALA A 215 9.30 2.60 7.39
CA ALA A 215 8.25 3.36 6.73
C ALA A 215 6.87 2.73 6.94
N ASP A 216 6.77 1.39 6.91
CA ASP A 216 5.56 0.64 7.26
C ASP A 216 5.14 0.98 8.70
N ALA A 217 5.99 0.73 9.69
CA ALA A 217 5.65 1.01 11.09
C ALA A 217 5.28 2.49 11.34
N TYR A 218 5.97 3.42 10.69
CA TYR A 218 5.60 4.84 10.71
C TYR A 218 4.20 5.07 10.13
N ALA A 219 3.88 4.46 8.97
CA ALA A 219 2.56 4.55 8.35
C ALA A 219 1.46 3.97 9.24
N ARG A 220 1.75 2.89 9.98
CA ARG A 220 0.81 2.30 10.92
C ARG A 220 0.39 3.30 12.01
N VAL A 221 1.33 4.11 12.50
CA VAL A 221 1.07 5.09 13.57
C VAL A 221 0.59 6.45 13.04
N ARG A 222 1.14 6.94 11.92
CA ARG A 222 0.88 8.29 11.38
C ARG A 222 -0.10 8.34 10.22
N GLY A 223 -0.48 7.19 9.67
CA GLY A 223 -1.46 7.07 8.58
C GLY A 223 -0.88 7.13 7.16
N LEU A 224 0.38 7.57 6.97
CA LEU A 224 1.11 7.50 5.70
C LEU A 224 2.61 7.47 5.97
N GLY A 225 3.29 6.46 5.44
CA GLY A 225 4.75 6.33 5.49
C GLY A 225 5.36 6.52 4.11
N CYS A 226 6.65 6.85 4.08
CA CYS A 226 7.36 7.01 2.82
C CYS A 226 8.80 6.52 2.94
N MET A 227 9.25 5.78 1.93
CA MET A 227 10.64 5.41 1.76
C MET A 227 11.23 6.01 0.49
N ALA A 228 12.52 6.30 0.48
CA ALA A 228 13.23 6.85 -0.69
C ALA A 228 14.57 6.15 -0.92
N VAL A 229 14.71 5.45 -2.04
CA VAL A 229 15.90 4.63 -2.35
C VAL A 229 16.38 4.78 -3.79
N THR A 230 17.60 4.30 -4.06
CA THR A 230 18.14 4.30 -5.43
C THR A 230 17.53 3.20 -6.31
N TYR A 231 17.73 3.35 -7.61
CA TYR A 231 17.22 2.46 -8.65
C TYR A 231 17.72 1.02 -8.51
N CYS A 232 16.82 0.06 -8.75
CA CYS A 232 17.02 -1.39 -8.79
C CYS A 232 17.67 -2.01 -7.56
N VAL A 233 18.95 -1.78 -7.30
CA VAL A 233 19.62 -2.40 -6.14
C VAL A 233 18.99 -1.97 -4.82
N GLY A 234 18.51 -0.72 -4.74
CA GLY A 234 17.78 -0.22 -3.59
C GLY A 234 16.30 -0.60 -3.61
N GLY A 235 15.61 -0.40 -4.73
CA GLY A 235 14.19 -0.76 -4.81
C GLY A 235 13.95 -2.28 -4.67
N LEU A 236 14.69 -3.13 -5.38
CA LEU A 236 14.47 -4.58 -5.35
C LEU A 236 14.84 -5.23 -4.02
N SER A 237 15.73 -4.64 -3.23
CA SER A 237 16.02 -5.13 -1.88
C SER A 237 14.89 -4.81 -0.90
N ALA A 238 14.09 -3.77 -1.15
CA ALA A 238 12.93 -3.42 -0.33
C ALA A 238 11.66 -4.26 -0.62
N CYS A 239 11.66 -5.10 -1.66
CA CYS A 239 10.48 -5.87 -2.09
C CYS A 239 9.77 -6.61 -0.94
N ASN A 240 10.53 -7.29 -0.06
CA ASN A 240 9.94 -8.05 1.04
C ASN A 240 9.16 -7.16 2.01
N SER A 241 9.76 -6.04 2.42
CA SER A 241 9.12 -5.08 3.33
C SER A 241 7.88 -4.41 2.73
N ILE A 242 7.89 -4.13 1.42
CA ILE A 242 6.76 -3.50 0.73
C ILE A 242 5.66 -4.52 0.41
N ALA A 243 6.00 -5.77 0.09
CA ALA A 243 5.02 -6.83 0.01
C ALA A 243 4.31 -7.04 1.36
N GLY A 244 5.03 -6.97 2.48
CA GLY A 244 4.46 -6.97 3.81
C GLY A 244 3.52 -5.79 4.07
N ALA A 245 3.94 -4.57 3.71
CA ALA A 245 3.09 -3.38 3.79
C ALA A 245 1.80 -3.54 2.94
N TYR A 246 1.88 -4.17 1.77
CA TYR A 246 0.71 -4.46 0.95
C TYR A 246 -0.22 -5.47 1.61
N ALA A 247 0.32 -6.60 2.07
CA ALA A 247 -0.44 -7.67 2.70
C ALA A 247 -1.23 -7.17 3.92
N GLU A 248 -0.68 -6.21 4.68
CA GLU A 248 -1.27 -5.73 5.94
C GLU A 248 -1.94 -4.36 5.88
N LYS A 249 -2.26 -3.91 4.65
CA LYS A 249 -2.87 -2.60 4.38
C LYS A 249 -2.14 -1.46 5.10
N SER A 250 -0.84 -1.36 4.88
CA SER A 250 -0.05 -0.21 5.27
C SER A 250 0.19 0.74 4.09
N PRO A 251 -0.20 2.02 4.18
CA PRO A 251 0.04 3.01 3.12
C PRO A 251 1.49 3.50 3.14
N VAL A 252 2.34 2.87 2.33
CA VAL A 252 3.75 3.27 2.16
C VAL A 252 4.01 3.78 0.74
N VAL A 253 4.48 5.02 0.62
CA VAL A 253 4.95 5.56 -0.65
C VAL A 253 6.39 5.13 -0.89
N VAL A 254 6.61 4.31 -1.91
CA VAL A 254 7.93 3.88 -2.36
C VAL A 254 8.44 4.85 -3.43
N LEU A 255 9.35 5.73 -3.04
CA LEU A 255 10.03 6.65 -3.95
C LEU A 255 11.34 6.02 -4.41
N THR A 256 11.53 5.97 -5.72
CA THR A 256 12.80 5.50 -6.30
C THR A 256 13.35 6.53 -7.28
N GLY A 257 14.65 6.80 -7.19
CA GLY A 257 15.35 7.46 -8.28
C GLY A 257 15.57 6.47 -9.42
N SER A 258 15.81 7.00 -10.62
CA SER A 258 16.13 6.16 -11.79
C SER A 258 17.02 6.90 -12.80
N PRO A 259 17.63 6.17 -13.77
CA PRO A 259 18.34 6.78 -14.88
C PRO A 259 17.48 7.82 -15.58
N GLY A 260 18.10 8.93 -15.99
CA GLY A 260 17.41 10.00 -16.72
C GLY A 260 16.90 9.50 -18.07
N LEU A 261 15.81 10.08 -18.56
CA LEU A 261 15.18 9.67 -19.82
C LEU A 261 16.14 9.77 -21.00
N SER A 262 16.93 10.84 -21.08
CA SER A 262 17.94 11.01 -22.14
C SER A 262 19.02 9.92 -22.10
N GLU A 263 19.25 9.31 -20.94
CA GLU A 263 20.22 8.24 -20.74
C GLU A 263 19.70 6.88 -21.20
N ARG A 264 18.37 6.76 -21.39
CA ARG A 264 17.70 5.52 -21.81
C ARG A 264 17.62 5.37 -23.32
N GLU A 265 17.74 6.46 -24.10
CA GLU A 265 17.42 6.53 -25.55
C GLU A 265 18.03 5.42 -26.41
N ARG A 266 19.28 5.02 -26.13
CA ARG A 266 20.00 3.99 -26.89
C ARG A 266 20.05 2.64 -26.20
N ASN A 267 19.16 2.45 -25.23
CA ASN A 267 19.10 1.28 -24.36
C ASN A 267 20.46 0.85 -23.77
N PRO A 268 21.30 1.76 -23.24
CA PRO A 268 22.63 1.40 -22.80
C PRO A 268 22.60 0.44 -21.59
N LEU A 269 23.75 -0.19 -21.33
CA LEU A 269 24.01 -0.91 -20.09
C LEU A 269 24.47 0.10 -19.03
N LEU A 270 23.57 0.49 -18.14
CA LEU A 270 23.87 1.35 -17.01
C LEU A 270 24.06 0.51 -15.74
N HIS A 271 24.89 0.98 -14.81
CA HIS A 271 24.98 0.35 -13.49
C HIS A 271 23.60 0.37 -12.83
N HIS A 272 23.29 -0.69 -12.10
CA HIS A 272 21.98 -0.99 -11.51
C HIS A 272 20.87 -1.34 -12.52
N LYS A 273 21.11 -1.39 -13.83
CA LYS A 273 20.12 -1.96 -14.77
C LYS A 273 20.13 -3.49 -14.71
N VAL A 274 18.95 -4.11 -14.61
CA VAL A 274 18.80 -5.58 -14.58
C VAL A 274 18.68 -6.15 -15.99
N LYS A 275 17.57 -5.84 -16.67
CA LYS A 275 17.27 -6.29 -18.02
C LYS A 275 16.79 -5.10 -18.86
N ASP A 276 15.64 -4.57 -18.48
CA ASP A 276 14.97 -3.44 -19.11
C ASP A 276 14.80 -2.29 -18.11
N PHE A 277 14.61 -1.05 -18.59
CA PHE A 277 14.47 0.12 -17.69
C PHE A 277 13.17 0.12 -16.87
N ASP A 278 12.21 -0.73 -17.21
CA ASP A 278 10.95 -0.89 -16.49
C ASP A 278 10.96 -2.11 -15.55
N THR A 279 12.04 -2.90 -15.50
CA THR A 279 12.07 -4.16 -14.72
C THR A 279 11.67 -3.95 -13.26
N GLN A 280 12.20 -2.92 -12.59
CA GLN A 280 11.82 -2.59 -11.22
C GLN A 280 10.33 -2.25 -11.11
N TYR A 281 9.83 -1.40 -12.01
CA TYR A 281 8.42 -1.02 -12.00
C TYR A 281 7.50 -2.24 -12.18
N GLN A 282 7.81 -3.16 -13.10
CA GLN A 282 7.01 -4.37 -13.30
C GLN A 282 6.98 -5.29 -12.07
N VAL A 283 8.08 -5.34 -11.30
CA VAL A 283 8.13 -6.07 -10.02
C VAL A 283 7.22 -5.40 -9.00
N PHE A 284 7.35 -4.10 -8.78
CA PHE A 284 6.54 -3.37 -7.79
C PHE A 284 5.05 -3.36 -8.11
N LYS A 285 4.66 -3.43 -9.39
CA LYS A 285 3.24 -3.59 -9.78
C LYS A 285 2.55 -4.81 -9.15
N GLN A 286 3.30 -5.86 -8.79
CA GLN A 286 2.71 -7.08 -8.22
C GLN A 286 2.25 -6.91 -6.76
N PHE A 287 2.75 -5.88 -6.07
CA PHE A 287 2.51 -5.68 -4.64
C PHE A 287 2.39 -4.20 -4.28
N THR A 288 1.90 -3.37 -5.20
CA THR A 288 1.49 -1.98 -4.94
C THR A 288 0.11 -1.73 -5.52
N ALA A 289 -0.69 -0.89 -4.85
CA ALA A 289 -2.07 -0.59 -5.29
C ALA A 289 -2.09 0.32 -6.52
N ALA A 290 -1.06 1.13 -6.68
CA ALA A 290 -0.83 1.95 -7.85
C ALA A 290 0.67 2.21 -7.99
N GLY A 291 1.12 2.40 -9.22
CA GLY A 291 2.45 2.93 -9.45
C GLY A 291 2.53 3.80 -10.70
N THR A 292 3.64 4.53 -10.80
CA THR A 292 3.95 5.38 -11.95
C THR A 292 5.45 5.56 -12.13
N VAL A 293 5.85 5.85 -13.37
CA VAL A 293 7.18 6.34 -13.73
C VAL A 293 6.97 7.75 -14.28
N LEU A 294 7.55 8.76 -13.62
CA LEU A 294 7.35 10.16 -13.99
C LEU A 294 8.21 10.53 -15.21
N ASN A 295 7.84 10.01 -16.38
CA ASN A 295 8.59 10.14 -17.64
C ASN A 295 8.04 11.21 -18.60
N ASP A 296 6.91 11.85 -18.26
CA ASP A 296 6.30 12.91 -19.07
C ASP A 296 5.91 14.12 -18.19
N PRO A 297 6.47 15.33 -18.43
CA PRO A 297 6.10 16.54 -17.71
C PRO A 297 4.62 16.93 -17.81
N LEU A 298 3.90 16.50 -18.85
CA LEU A 298 2.48 16.81 -19.04
C LEU A 298 1.59 16.05 -18.04
N THR A 299 1.97 14.82 -17.69
CA THR A 299 1.16 13.91 -16.85
C THR A 299 1.73 13.70 -15.46
N ALA A 300 2.99 14.06 -15.20
CA ALA A 300 3.68 13.79 -13.94
C ALA A 300 2.90 14.27 -12.70
N PHE A 301 2.25 15.44 -12.78
CA PHE A 301 1.51 16.02 -11.66
C PHE A 301 0.22 15.25 -11.34
N SER A 302 -0.56 14.90 -12.36
CA SER A 302 -1.75 14.06 -12.19
C SER A 302 -1.39 12.65 -11.75
N GLU A 303 -0.28 12.10 -12.23
CA GLU A 303 0.20 10.79 -11.83
C GLU A 303 0.63 10.76 -10.36
N ILE A 304 1.33 11.80 -9.87
CA ILE A 304 1.63 11.94 -8.44
C ILE A 304 0.34 11.90 -7.62
N ASP A 305 -0.67 12.70 -7.97
CA ASP A 305 -1.92 12.75 -7.22
C ASP A 305 -2.74 11.46 -7.31
N ARG A 306 -2.79 10.82 -8.48
CA ARG A 306 -3.48 9.54 -8.68
C ARG A 306 -2.86 8.47 -7.79
N VAL A 307 -1.54 8.36 -7.80
CA VAL A 307 -0.80 7.35 -7.05
C VAL A 307 -0.88 7.61 -5.54
N LEU A 308 -0.71 8.85 -5.09
CA LEU A 308 -0.88 9.19 -3.67
C LEU A 308 -2.33 9.02 -3.20
N GLY A 309 -3.31 9.36 -4.04
CA GLY A 309 -4.74 9.15 -3.76
C GLY A 309 -5.08 7.67 -3.58
N ALA A 310 -4.49 6.79 -4.39
CA ALA A 310 -4.64 5.34 -4.24
C ALA A 310 -4.09 4.83 -2.90
N ALA A 311 -2.94 5.35 -2.43
CA ALA A 311 -2.39 4.99 -1.12
C ALA A 311 -3.38 5.31 0.01
N LEU A 312 -4.04 6.47 -0.05
CA LEU A 312 -5.01 6.89 0.95
C LEU A 312 -6.33 6.11 0.86
N ARG A 313 -6.81 5.81 -0.35
CA ARG A 313 -8.08 5.10 -0.58
C ARG A 313 -8.01 3.64 -0.16
N TYR A 314 -6.92 2.97 -0.50
CA TYR A 314 -6.76 1.52 -0.29
C TYR A 314 -5.94 1.18 0.94
N LYS A 315 -5.26 2.18 1.53
CA LYS A 315 -4.30 1.99 2.62
C LYS A 315 -3.25 0.95 2.24
N ARG A 316 -2.72 1.01 1.03
CA ARG A 316 -1.74 0.05 0.50
C ARG A 316 -0.54 0.79 -0.07
N PRO A 317 0.62 0.14 -0.21
CA PRO A 317 1.79 0.80 -0.72
C PRO A 317 1.62 1.18 -2.19
N VAL A 318 2.32 2.23 -2.58
CA VAL A 318 2.29 2.78 -3.93
C VAL A 318 3.71 3.10 -4.39
N TYR A 319 3.94 3.06 -5.69
CA TYR A 319 5.28 3.22 -6.28
C TYR A 319 5.38 4.47 -7.15
N ILE A 320 6.40 5.30 -6.90
CA ILE A 320 6.72 6.46 -7.75
C ILE A 320 8.21 6.39 -8.11
N GLU A 321 8.48 6.18 -9.39
CA GLU A 321 9.84 6.29 -9.95
C GLU A 321 10.06 7.67 -10.57
N VAL A 322 11.16 8.31 -10.18
CA VAL A 322 11.53 9.65 -10.65
C VAL A 322 12.84 9.59 -11.43
N PRO A 323 12.82 9.67 -12.77
CA PRO A 323 14.03 9.87 -13.57
C PRO A 323 14.78 11.11 -13.10
N ARG A 324 16.10 11.02 -12.95
CA ARG A 324 16.90 12.08 -12.30
C ARG A 324 16.89 13.43 -13.04
N ASP A 325 16.61 13.43 -14.33
CA ASP A 325 16.41 14.61 -15.17
C ASP A 325 14.99 15.19 -15.05
N MET A 326 14.01 14.36 -14.68
CA MET A 326 12.62 14.76 -14.45
C MET A 326 12.38 15.48 -13.12
N VAL A 327 13.27 15.33 -12.14
CA VAL A 327 13.19 16.03 -10.84
C VAL A 327 13.00 17.55 -11.00
N ASN A 328 13.70 18.15 -11.98
CA ASN A 328 13.66 19.59 -12.26
C ASN A 328 12.73 19.97 -13.42
N ALA A 329 12.02 19.00 -14.02
CA ALA A 329 11.06 19.28 -15.08
C ALA A 329 9.96 20.20 -14.55
N ARG A 330 9.63 21.23 -15.33
CA ARG A 330 8.65 22.26 -14.93
C ARG A 330 7.24 21.86 -15.34
N GLN A 331 6.28 22.33 -14.55
CA GLN A 331 4.87 22.27 -14.92
C GLN A 331 4.64 22.90 -16.30
N VAL A 332 4.03 22.14 -17.20
CA VAL A 332 3.72 22.57 -18.57
C VAL A 332 2.29 23.11 -18.68
N VAL A 333 1.36 22.53 -17.91
CA VAL A 333 -0.06 22.93 -17.86
C VAL A 333 -0.51 23.16 -16.43
N PRO A 334 -1.45 24.10 -16.17
CA PRO A 334 -2.06 24.23 -14.85
C PRO A 334 -2.66 22.91 -14.39
N HIS A 335 -2.32 22.49 -13.17
CA HIS A 335 -2.79 21.24 -12.56
C HIS A 335 -3.61 21.58 -11.31
N PRO A 336 -4.90 21.25 -11.27
CA PRO A 336 -5.75 21.53 -10.12
C PRO A 336 -5.38 20.62 -8.94
N ALA A 337 -5.65 21.09 -7.72
CA ALA A 337 -5.56 20.23 -6.55
C ALA A 337 -6.53 19.04 -6.68
N PRO A 338 -6.16 17.85 -6.18
CA PRO A 338 -7.04 16.69 -6.24
C PRO A 338 -8.31 16.91 -5.40
N GLY A 339 -9.44 16.40 -5.92
CA GLY A 339 -10.73 16.43 -5.24
C GLY A 339 -10.84 15.40 -4.11
N PRO A 340 -11.91 15.47 -3.30
CA PRO A 340 -12.17 14.48 -2.27
C PRO A 340 -12.49 13.11 -2.86
N LEU A 341 -12.32 12.06 -2.07
CA LEU A 341 -12.79 10.71 -2.43
C LEU A 341 -14.33 10.71 -2.58
N PRO A 342 -14.89 10.00 -3.57
CA PRO A 342 -16.33 9.84 -3.69
C PRO A 342 -16.96 9.25 -2.41
N PRO A 343 -18.18 9.68 -2.04
CA PRO A 343 -18.93 9.07 -0.95
C PRO A 343 -19.49 7.70 -1.35
N SER A 344 -20.09 6.99 -0.40
CA SER A 344 -20.88 5.80 -0.70
C SER A 344 -22.11 6.11 -1.56
N ASP A 345 -22.58 5.12 -2.32
CA ASP A 345 -23.92 5.18 -2.94
C ASP A 345 -25.00 5.26 -1.84
N PRO A 346 -25.89 6.27 -1.86
CA PRO A 346 -26.82 6.51 -0.77
C PRO A 346 -27.93 5.46 -0.66
N ASP A 347 -28.31 4.82 -1.78
CA ASP A 347 -29.35 3.80 -1.79
C ASP A 347 -28.80 2.47 -1.27
N ALA A 348 -27.63 2.05 -1.76
CA ALA A 348 -26.93 0.86 -1.30
C ALA A 348 -26.57 0.96 0.20
N LEU A 349 -26.08 2.13 0.65
CA LEU A 349 -25.78 2.37 2.06
C LEU A 349 -27.04 2.23 2.93
N ARG A 350 -28.16 2.83 2.52
CA ARG A 350 -29.41 2.75 3.27
C ARG A 350 -29.89 1.29 3.41
N GLU A 351 -29.90 0.53 2.32
CA GLU A 351 -30.34 -0.87 2.32
C GLU A 351 -29.45 -1.75 3.21
N ALA A 352 -28.13 -1.56 3.14
CA ALA A 352 -27.19 -2.28 3.99
C ALA A 352 -27.41 -1.96 5.48
N LEU A 353 -27.63 -0.68 5.80
CA LEU A 353 -27.92 -0.24 7.17
C LEU A 353 -29.24 -0.82 7.69
N ASP A 354 -30.29 -0.84 6.87
CA ASP A 354 -31.60 -1.39 7.25
C ASP A 354 -31.49 -2.90 7.54
N GLU A 355 -30.75 -3.66 6.73
CA GLU A 355 -30.54 -5.08 6.95
C GLU A 355 -29.70 -5.35 8.21
N ALA A 356 -28.59 -4.61 8.38
CA ALA A 356 -27.71 -4.74 9.54
C ALA A 356 -28.43 -4.37 10.84
N GLU A 357 -29.18 -3.28 10.85
CA GLU A 357 -30.01 -2.86 12.00
C GLU A 357 -31.02 -3.94 12.37
N ALA A 358 -31.75 -4.50 11.39
CA ALA A 358 -32.73 -5.55 11.64
C ALA A 358 -32.07 -6.81 12.23
N MET A 359 -30.87 -7.17 11.77
CA MET A 359 -30.15 -8.32 12.26
C MET A 359 -29.63 -8.12 13.69
N LEU A 360 -29.06 -6.95 13.98
CA LEU A 360 -28.58 -6.57 15.32
C LEU A 360 -29.72 -6.50 16.36
N ARG A 361 -30.87 -5.93 16.00
CA ARG A 361 -32.02 -5.81 16.91
C ARG A 361 -32.70 -7.14 17.25
N ASN A 362 -32.63 -8.12 16.35
CA ASN A 362 -33.21 -9.45 16.55
C ASN A 362 -32.27 -10.44 17.25
N ALA A 363 -31.00 -10.06 17.41
CA ALA A 363 -29.97 -10.88 18.04
C ALA A 363 -30.07 -10.84 19.57
N SER A 364 -29.87 -11.99 20.21
CA SER A 364 -29.77 -12.08 21.68
C SER A 364 -28.32 -11.97 22.17
N ARG A 365 -27.34 -12.19 21.28
CA ARG A 365 -25.90 -12.15 21.54
C ARG A 365 -25.16 -11.38 20.42
N PRO A 366 -25.56 -10.15 20.07
CA PRO A 366 -24.83 -9.35 19.10
C PRO A 366 -23.49 -8.92 19.67
N MET A 367 -22.45 -8.92 18.84
CA MET A 367 -21.14 -8.38 19.21
C MET A 367 -20.34 -7.91 18.01
N ILE A 368 -19.28 -7.15 18.29
CA ILE A 368 -18.34 -6.66 17.29
C ILE A 368 -17.08 -7.53 17.31
N LEU A 369 -16.62 -7.93 16.13
CA LEU A 369 -15.24 -8.36 15.90
C LEU A 369 -14.56 -7.27 15.07
N ALA A 370 -13.58 -6.58 15.66
CA ALA A 370 -12.86 -5.48 15.01
C ALA A 370 -11.44 -5.90 14.62
N ASP A 371 -10.94 -5.33 13.52
CA ASP A 371 -9.62 -5.69 13.00
C ASP A 371 -8.92 -4.48 12.34
N VAL A 372 -7.83 -4.75 11.64
CA VAL A 372 -6.78 -3.86 11.18
C VAL A 372 -7.30 -2.66 10.42
N GLU A 373 -8.38 -2.77 9.63
CA GLU A 373 -8.84 -1.61 8.87
C GLU A 373 -9.44 -0.52 9.74
N ILE A 374 -10.00 -0.85 10.91
CA ILE A 374 -10.41 0.18 11.88
C ILE A 374 -9.22 1.06 12.21
N HIS A 375 -8.06 0.44 12.42
CA HIS A 375 -6.81 1.14 12.68
C HIS A 375 -6.28 1.92 11.45
N ARG A 376 -6.27 1.29 10.27
CA ARG A 376 -5.69 1.90 9.04
C ARG A 376 -6.49 3.09 8.53
N PHE A 377 -7.80 3.10 8.78
CA PHE A 377 -8.71 4.18 8.39
C PHE A 377 -8.98 5.18 9.51
N GLY A 378 -8.41 4.99 10.71
CA GLY A 378 -8.56 5.92 11.83
C GLY A 378 -9.98 5.95 12.40
N LEU A 379 -10.63 4.79 12.47
CA LEU A 379 -12.03 4.64 12.88
C LEU A 379 -12.20 4.15 14.33
N GLN A 380 -11.11 4.08 15.12
CA GLN A 380 -11.14 3.59 16.50
C GLN A 380 -12.13 4.37 17.37
N GLU A 381 -12.12 5.71 17.31
CA GLU A 381 -13.04 6.52 18.11
C GLU A 381 -14.51 6.34 17.70
N GLU A 382 -14.79 6.31 16.40
CA GLU A 382 -16.14 6.01 15.89
C GLU A 382 -16.62 4.63 16.34
N LEU A 383 -15.75 3.61 16.28
CA LEU A 383 -16.05 2.27 16.75
C LEU A 383 -16.38 2.25 18.25
N ILE A 384 -15.52 2.86 19.08
CA ILE A 384 -15.69 2.88 20.54
C ILE A 384 -17.00 3.59 20.90
N ARG A 385 -17.27 4.77 20.34
CA ARG A 385 -18.53 5.49 20.58
C ARG A 385 -19.75 4.67 20.17
N PHE A 386 -19.71 4.05 18.99
CA PHE A 386 -20.80 3.18 18.55
C PHE A 386 -21.03 2.01 19.51
N ALA A 387 -19.95 1.35 19.96
CA ALA A 387 -20.04 0.25 20.88
C ALA A 387 -20.58 0.67 22.26
N GLU A 388 -20.17 1.83 22.79
CA GLU A 388 -20.67 2.39 24.05
C GLU A 388 -22.16 2.76 23.96
N GLU A 389 -22.57 3.44 22.89
CA GLU A 389 -23.96 3.86 22.68
C GLU A 389 -24.90 2.67 22.47
N ALA A 390 -24.46 1.66 21.72
CA ALA A 390 -25.23 0.44 21.45
C ALA A 390 -25.09 -0.64 22.53
N ASN A 391 -24.16 -0.46 23.49
CA ASN A 391 -23.77 -1.45 24.49
C ASN A 391 -23.29 -2.78 23.86
N LEU A 392 -22.43 -2.70 22.84
CA LEU A 392 -21.90 -3.85 22.11
C LEU A 392 -20.51 -4.27 22.60
N PRO A 393 -20.34 -5.52 23.05
CA PRO A 393 -19.05 -6.14 23.31
C PRO A 393 -18.16 -6.13 22.07
N ILE A 394 -16.86 -5.93 22.26
CA ILE A 394 -15.87 -5.89 21.18
C ILE A 394 -14.78 -6.93 21.45
N ALA A 395 -14.63 -7.89 20.53
CA ALA A 395 -13.40 -8.66 20.41
C ALA A 395 -12.54 -8.08 19.27
N THR A 396 -11.24 -8.33 19.31
CA THR A 396 -10.33 -8.01 18.18
C THR A 396 -9.71 -9.29 17.64
N THR A 397 -9.32 -9.33 16.38
CA THR A 397 -8.38 -10.37 15.91
C THR A 397 -6.96 -10.07 16.41
N LEU A 398 -5.98 -10.95 16.13
CA LEU A 398 -4.57 -10.70 16.44
C LEU A 398 -4.04 -9.48 15.67
N LEU A 399 -4.34 -9.37 14.38
CA LEU A 399 -3.95 -8.22 13.56
C LEU A 399 -4.67 -6.92 13.99
N GLY A 400 -5.87 -7.06 14.57
CA GLY A 400 -6.66 -6.00 15.19
C GLY A 400 -6.27 -5.65 16.62
N LYS A 401 -5.26 -6.30 17.21
CA LYS A 401 -4.85 -6.03 18.59
C LYS A 401 -4.49 -4.55 18.74
N SER A 402 -4.94 -3.94 19.84
CA SER A 402 -4.86 -2.49 20.11
C SER A 402 -5.72 -1.59 19.21
N VAL A 403 -6.75 -2.10 18.51
CA VAL A 403 -7.82 -1.24 17.97
C VAL A 403 -8.58 -0.53 19.09
N ILE A 404 -8.75 -1.21 20.22
CA ILE A 404 -9.33 -0.68 21.46
C ILE A 404 -8.41 -1.03 22.64
N SER A 405 -8.46 -0.22 23.71
CA SER A 405 -7.82 -0.55 24.98
C SER A 405 -8.36 -1.89 25.53
N GLU A 406 -7.47 -2.77 25.99
CA GLU A 406 -7.86 -4.01 26.65
C GLU A 406 -8.31 -3.81 28.12
N GLU A 407 -8.36 -2.55 28.57
CA GLU A 407 -8.95 -2.15 29.83
C GLU A 407 -10.41 -1.68 29.68
N HIS A 408 -10.87 -1.53 28.43
CA HIS A 408 -12.22 -1.07 28.15
C HIS A 408 -13.28 -2.07 28.67
N PRO A 409 -14.35 -1.61 29.35
CA PRO A 409 -15.37 -2.51 29.93
C PRO A 409 -16.09 -3.41 28.92
N LEU A 410 -16.19 -2.97 27.67
CA LEU A 410 -16.79 -3.75 26.57
C LEU A 410 -15.82 -4.70 25.87
N PHE A 411 -14.52 -4.69 26.21
CA PHE A 411 -13.54 -5.54 25.54
C PHE A 411 -13.67 -7.00 25.98
N ALA A 412 -13.94 -7.88 25.01
CA ALA A 412 -14.10 -9.31 25.19
C ALA A 412 -12.80 -10.11 25.07
N GLY A 413 -11.75 -9.54 24.47
CA GLY A 413 -10.46 -10.21 24.29
C GLY A 413 -10.03 -10.31 22.83
N VAL A 414 -8.84 -10.90 22.64
CA VAL A 414 -8.28 -11.19 21.31
C VAL A 414 -8.78 -12.57 20.86
N TYR A 415 -9.49 -12.61 19.74
CA TYR A 415 -9.95 -13.81 19.07
C TYR A 415 -8.88 -14.34 18.12
N GLU A 416 -8.44 -15.57 18.37
CA GLU A 416 -7.38 -16.25 17.60
C GLU A 416 -7.76 -17.72 17.38
N GLY A 417 -9.05 -18.01 17.23
CA GLY A 417 -9.57 -19.39 17.13
C GLY A 417 -9.05 -20.29 18.25
N ALA A 418 -8.34 -21.36 17.87
CA ALA A 418 -7.71 -22.31 18.78
C ALA A 418 -6.56 -21.73 19.62
N MET A 419 -5.86 -20.71 19.14
CA MET A 419 -4.71 -20.11 19.84
C MET A 419 -5.16 -19.23 21.00
N GLY A 420 -6.38 -18.70 20.90
CA GLY A 420 -6.94 -17.77 21.87
C GLY A 420 -7.35 -18.44 23.18
N ARG A 421 -7.67 -17.59 24.15
CA ARG A 421 -8.28 -18.02 25.43
C ARG A 421 -9.66 -18.63 25.16
N GLU A 422 -9.93 -19.78 25.78
CA GLU A 422 -11.15 -20.56 25.55
C GLU A 422 -12.42 -19.75 25.76
N GLU A 423 -12.48 -18.96 26.83
CA GLU A 423 -13.60 -18.09 27.16
C GLU A 423 -13.86 -17.00 26.11
N VAL A 424 -12.84 -16.55 25.37
CA VAL A 424 -12.98 -15.55 24.30
C VAL A 424 -13.47 -16.24 23.03
N THR A 425 -12.86 -17.38 22.67
CA THR A 425 -13.28 -18.20 21.52
C THR A 425 -14.75 -18.59 21.65
N ASP A 426 -15.15 -19.14 22.79
CA ASP A 426 -16.54 -19.54 23.07
C ASP A 426 -17.51 -18.36 23.02
N TYR A 427 -17.09 -17.19 23.50
CA TYR A 427 -17.93 -16.00 23.50
C TYR A 427 -18.24 -15.52 22.08
N VAL A 428 -17.20 -15.45 21.23
CA VAL A 428 -17.29 -15.03 19.82
C VAL A 428 -18.09 -16.03 18.98
N GLU A 429 -17.78 -17.32 19.07
CA GLU A 429 -18.41 -18.33 18.21
C GLU A 429 -19.87 -18.62 18.58
N ARG A 430 -20.31 -18.22 19.78
CA ARG A 430 -21.72 -18.27 20.20
C ARG A 430 -22.52 -17.03 19.82
N ALA A 431 -21.93 -16.03 19.17
CA ALA A 431 -22.67 -14.87 18.69
C ALA A 431 -23.76 -15.31 17.70
N ASP A 432 -24.95 -14.73 17.82
CA ASP A 432 -26.04 -14.93 16.87
C ASP A 432 -26.17 -13.77 15.86
N CYS A 433 -25.38 -12.71 16.05
CA CYS A 433 -25.06 -11.68 15.07
C CYS A 433 -23.63 -11.16 15.32
N LEU A 434 -22.71 -11.48 14.42
CA LEU A 434 -21.31 -11.03 14.49
C LEU A 434 -21.08 -9.88 13.51
N LEU A 435 -20.90 -8.67 14.04
CA LEU A 435 -20.54 -7.49 13.26
C LEU A 435 -19.03 -7.42 13.11
N MET A 436 -18.54 -7.88 11.97
CA MET A 436 -17.14 -7.93 11.61
C MET A 436 -16.76 -6.63 10.87
N LEU A 437 -15.87 -5.84 11.48
CA LEU A 437 -15.49 -4.53 10.97
C LEU A 437 -13.99 -4.51 10.68
N GLY A 438 -13.66 -4.41 9.39
CA GLY A 438 -12.29 -4.37 8.89
C GLY A 438 -11.54 -5.69 8.94
N CYS A 439 -12.27 -6.80 9.10
CA CYS A 439 -11.73 -8.13 9.43
C CYS A 439 -11.02 -8.82 8.28
N PHE A 440 -9.83 -9.34 8.57
CA PHE A 440 -9.04 -10.16 7.67
C PHE A 440 -9.14 -11.60 8.14
N LEU A 441 -9.87 -12.44 7.40
CA LEU A 441 -10.06 -13.85 7.73
C LEU A 441 -8.89 -14.70 7.22
N THR A 442 -7.73 -14.46 7.82
CA THR A 442 -6.48 -15.17 7.52
C THR A 442 -6.40 -16.47 8.31
N ASP A 443 -5.53 -17.38 7.90
CA ASP A 443 -5.21 -18.57 8.67
C ASP A 443 -4.79 -18.22 10.10
N ILE A 444 -3.91 -17.23 10.30
CA ILE A 444 -3.47 -16.79 11.65
C ILE A 444 -4.62 -16.20 12.48
N ASN A 445 -5.41 -15.27 11.94
CA ASN A 445 -6.53 -14.68 12.67
C ASN A 445 -7.62 -15.72 13.02
N LEU A 446 -7.77 -16.75 12.18
CA LEU A 446 -8.69 -17.86 12.40
C LEU A 446 -8.09 -19.03 13.20
N GLY A 447 -6.91 -18.85 13.80
CA GLY A 447 -6.25 -19.86 14.62
C GLY A 447 -5.89 -21.13 13.83
N ILE A 448 -5.35 -20.97 12.62
CA ILE A 448 -5.07 -22.04 11.64
C ILE A 448 -6.35 -22.78 11.23
N PHE A 449 -7.34 -22.03 10.75
CA PHE A 449 -8.66 -22.53 10.30
C PHE A 449 -9.40 -23.36 11.36
N THR A 450 -9.23 -23.01 12.62
CA THR A 450 -9.94 -23.65 13.72
C THR A 450 -11.21 -22.90 14.11
N ALA A 451 -11.29 -21.62 13.75
CA ALA A 451 -12.46 -20.76 13.91
C ALA A 451 -13.76 -21.37 13.34
N ASN A 452 -14.83 -21.28 14.11
CA ASN A 452 -16.17 -21.72 13.72
C ASN A 452 -17.14 -20.53 13.65
N LEU A 453 -17.10 -19.80 12.55
CA LEU A 453 -17.96 -18.64 12.28
C LEU A 453 -19.01 -19.01 11.21
N ASP A 454 -20.30 -18.81 11.52
CA ASP A 454 -21.40 -19.06 10.58
C ASP A 454 -21.65 -17.80 9.72
N PRO A 455 -21.37 -17.81 8.40
CA PRO A 455 -21.58 -16.65 7.55
C PRO A 455 -23.03 -16.15 7.54
N ALA A 456 -24.02 -17.01 7.79
CA ALA A 456 -25.43 -16.62 7.87
C ALA A 456 -25.74 -15.74 9.10
N ARG A 457 -24.80 -15.61 10.03
CA ARG A 457 -24.87 -14.77 11.24
C ARG A 457 -23.89 -13.60 11.21
N CYS A 458 -23.17 -13.39 10.10
CA CYS A 458 -22.15 -12.36 10.00
C CYS A 458 -22.61 -11.15 9.18
N ILE A 459 -22.22 -9.97 9.65
CA ILE A 459 -22.17 -8.72 8.88
C ILE A 459 -20.68 -8.43 8.71
N ASP A 460 -20.18 -8.50 7.49
CA ASP A 460 -18.77 -8.43 7.14
C ASP A 460 -18.52 -7.15 6.33
N ALA A 461 -18.01 -6.12 7.00
CA ALA A 461 -17.77 -4.81 6.41
C ALA A 461 -16.27 -4.51 6.38
N THR A 462 -15.74 -4.31 5.18
CA THR A 462 -14.35 -3.89 4.95
C THR A 462 -14.30 -2.67 4.04
N SER A 463 -13.11 -2.13 3.81
CA SER A 463 -12.88 -1.00 2.89
C SER A 463 -13.08 -1.36 1.40
N GLU A 464 -13.20 -2.65 1.09
CA GLU A 464 -13.27 -3.20 -0.27
C GLU A 464 -14.59 -3.94 -0.56
N ASP A 465 -15.25 -4.52 0.45
CA ASP A 465 -16.52 -5.25 0.31
C ASP A 465 -17.39 -5.10 1.57
N LEU A 466 -18.71 -5.15 1.37
CA LEU A 466 -19.71 -5.21 2.44
C LEU A 466 -20.67 -6.36 2.15
N ARG A 467 -20.66 -7.37 3.01
CA ARG A 467 -21.50 -8.56 2.91
C ARG A 467 -22.34 -8.73 4.18
N ILE A 468 -23.64 -8.86 4.01
CA ILE A 468 -24.55 -9.22 5.10
C ILE A 468 -25.14 -10.58 4.76
N ARG A 469 -24.77 -11.60 5.54
CA ARG A 469 -25.08 -13.00 5.23
C ARG A 469 -24.56 -13.40 3.85
N HIS A 470 -25.43 -13.46 2.85
CA HIS A 470 -25.10 -13.77 1.46
C HIS A 470 -25.38 -12.60 0.50
N HIS A 471 -25.86 -11.46 1.01
CA HIS A 471 -26.07 -10.25 0.21
C HIS A 471 -24.78 -9.44 0.13
N HIS A 472 -24.49 -8.89 -1.05
CA HIS A 472 -23.35 -8.00 -1.28
C HIS A 472 -23.83 -6.60 -1.60
N TYR A 473 -23.29 -5.63 -0.89
CA TYR A 473 -23.54 -4.21 -1.09
C TYR A 473 -22.28 -3.56 -1.66
N ARG A 474 -22.37 -3.07 -2.89
CA ARG A 474 -21.26 -2.42 -3.58
C ARG A 474 -21.29 -0.92 -3.34
N GLU A 475 -20.13 -0.30 -3.50
CA GLU A 475 -19.97 1.16 -3.39
C GLU A 475 -20.40 1.70 -2.01
N VAL A 476 -20.30 0.87 -0.97
CA VAL A 476 -20.47 1.26 0.42
C VAL A 476 -19.11 1.26 1.11
N ARG A 477 -18.73 2.39 1.69
CA ARG A 477 -17.47 2.55 2.41
C ARG A 477 -17.63 2.15 3.87
N LEU A 478 -16.58 1.55 4.42
CA LEU A 478 -16.53 1.15 5.83
C LEU A 478 -16.83 2.30 6.79
N ASP A 479 -16.29 3.49 6.53
CA ASP A 479 -16.48 4.68 7.38
C ASP A 479 -17.93 5.20 7.34
N ASP A 480 -18.54 5.24 6.17
CA ASP A 480 -19.95 5.63 6.00
C ASP A 480 -20.89 4.60 6.63
N PHE A 481 -20.60 3.31 6.49
CA PHE A 481 -21.39 2.23 7.09
C PHE A 481 -21.34 2.28 8.62
N LEU A 482 -20.16 2.42 9.23
CA LEU A 482 -20.00 2.52 10.68
C LEU A 482 -20.71 3.76 11.24
N ARG A 483 -20.54 4.93 10.60
CA ARG A 483 -21.22 6.16 11.01
C ARG A 483 -22.73 6.03 10.86
N GLY A 484 -23.18 5.45 9.75
CA GLY A 484 -24.60 5.20 9.50
C GLY A 484 -25.24 4.26 10.52
N LEU A 485 -24.53 3.21 10.96
CA LEU A 485 -25.00 2.32 12.03
C LEU A 485 -25.13 3.04 13.37
N ARG A 486 -24.15 3.85 13.73
CA ARG A 486 -24.21 4.68 14.94
C ARG A 486 -25.41 5.62 14.92
N ASP A 487 -25.65 6.28 13.78
CA ASP A 487 -26.74 7.23 13.62
C ASP A 487 -28.14 6.56 13.68
N ARG A 488 -28.24 5.22 13.64
CA ARG A 488 -29.49 4.49 13.94
C ARG A 488 -29.87 4.47 15.42
N GLY A 489 -28.99 4.87 16.33
CA GLY A 489 -29.28 4.95 17.76
C GLY A 489 -29.72 3.60 18.34
N LEU A 490 -28.99 2.53 18.00
CA LEU A 490 -29.24 1.20 18.54
C LEU A 490 -29.03 1.19 20.06
N GLN A 491 -29.86 0.43 20.77
CA GLN A 491 -29.68 0.13 22.19
C GLN A 491 -29.93 -1.36 22.38
N LEU A 492 -28.89 -2.11 22.74
CA LEU A 492 -28.90 -3.56 22.81
C LEU A 492 -28.52 -4.00 24.24
N ASP A 493 -28.88 -5.23 24.59
CA ASP A 493 -28.60 -5.82 25.91
C ASP A 493 -27.92 -7.20 25.77
N PRO A 494 -26.71 -7.27 25.17
CA PRO A 494 -25.99 -8.53 25.02
C PRO A 494 -25.42 -9.01 26.37
N PRO A 495 -25.09 -10.31 26.49
CA PRO A 495 -24.39 -10.82 27.66
C PRO A 495 -23.07 -10.11 27.89
N ALA A 496 -22.71 -9.86 29.15
CA ALA A 496 -21.44 -9.22 29.49
C ALA A 496 -20.23 -9.99 28.90
N PRO A 497 -19.20 -9.28 28.41
CA PRO A 497 -17.98 -9.92 27.92
C PRO A 497 -17.23 -10.66 29.03
N PRO A 498 -16.40 -11.67 28.71
CA PRO A 498 -15.52 -12.28 29.67
C PRO A 498 -14.54 -11.22 30.23
N SER A 499 -14.35 -11.22 31.55
CA SER A 499 -13.43 -10.28 32.18
C SER A 499 -12.01 -10.84 32.25
N ARG A 500 -11.01 -9.98 32.06
CA ARG A 500 -9.62 -10.27 32.40
C ARG A 500 -9.34 -9.73 33.82
N PRO A 501 -8.75 -10.52 34.74
CA PRO A 501 -8.43 -10.05 36.08
C PRO A 501 -7.65 -8.74 36.07
N THR A 502 -8.10 -7.76 36.85
CA THR A 502 -7.46 -6.45 37.02
C THR A 502 -7.29 -6.19 38.53
N PRO A 503 -6.07 -5.86 39.02
CA PRO A 503 -4.83 -5.68 38.27
C PRO A 503 -4.25 -7.01 37.73
N VAL A 504 -3.26 -6.90 36.83
CA VAL A 504 -2.46 -8.06 36.39
C VAL A 504 -1.89 -8.77 37.63
N GLN A 505 -1.89 -10.10 37.61
CA GLN A 505 -1.41 -10.90 38.74
C GLN A 505 0.00 -10.48 39.15
N PRO A 506 0.28 -10.31 40.47
CA PRO A 506 1.62 -10.02 40.95
C PRO A 506 2.64 -11.07 40.51
N TRP A 507 3.88 -10.64 40.36
CA TRP A 507 4.98 -11.44 39.84
C TRP A 507 6.13 -11.15 40.77
N SER A 508 6.82 -12.20 41.17
CA SER A 508 8.00 -12.13 42.00
C SER A 508 9.04 -13.06 41.39
N ALA A 509 10.27 -12.59 41.30
CA ALA A 509 11.38 -13.40 40.83
C ALA A 509 11.62 -14.57 41.80
N ARG A 510 11.78 -15.76 41.25
CA ARG A 510 12.31 -16.92 41.97
C ARG A 510 13.82 -16.93 41.79
N ALA A 511 14.55 -16.55 42.84
CA ALA A 511 15.99 -16.34 42.77
C ALA A 511 16.74 -17.59 42.27
N GLY A 512 17.54 -17.43 41.22
CA GLY A 512 18.34 -18.51 40.63
C GLY A 512 17.58 -19.50 39.75
N GLU A 513 16.26 -19.40 39.64
CA GLU A 513 15.47 -20.21 38.70
C GLU A 513 15.72 -19.75 37.26
N ALA A 514 15.88 -20.71 36.35
CA ALA A 514 16.09 -20.43 34.93
C ALA A 514 14.90 -19.67 34.34
N MET A 515 15.19 -18.75 33.41
CA MET A 515 14.16 -18.03 32.69
C MET A 515 13.39 -18.97 31.75
N THR A 516 12.08 -18.76 31.68
CA THR A 516 11.21 -19.40 30.68
C THR A 516 10.37 -18.34 29.95
N SER A 517 9.92 -18.65 28.74
CA SER A 517 9.06 -17.81 27.90
C SER A 517 7.80 -17.39 28.66
N ALA A 518 7.13 -18.34 29.33
CA ALA A 518 5.97 -18.05 30.17
C ALA A 518 6.26 -17.03 31.29
N ARG A 519 7.42 -17.15 31.97
CA ARG A 519 7.80 -16.23 33.05
C ARG A 519 8.25 -14.87 32.54
N LEU A 520 8.88 -14.82 31.37
CA LEU A 520 9.25 -13.60 30.66
C LEU A 520 8.00 -12.79 30.29
N PHE A 521 7.05 -13.38 29.55
CA PHE A 521 5.84 -12.66 29.13
C PHE A 521 4.97 -12.27 30.33
N SER A 522 4.92 -13.10 31.38
CA SER A 522 4.25 -12.73 32.64
C SER A 522 4.88 -11.49 33.29
N ARG A 523 6.21 -11.35 33.25
CA ARG A 523 6.90 -10.16 33.76
C ARG A 523 6.71 -8.94 32.87
N LEU A 524 6.78 -9.11 31.55
CA LEU A 524 6.54 -8.03 30.59
C LEU A 524 5.12 -7.48 30.70
N ASN A 525 4.13 -8.34 30.98
CA ASN A 525 2.75 -7.93 31.20
C ASN A 525 2.54 -7.03 32.43
N GLN A 526 3.53 -6.93 33.33
CA GLN A 526 3.53 -5.95 34.43
C GLN A 526 4.31 -4.69 34.12
N LEU A 527 5.18 -4.75 33.11
CA LEU A 527 5.95 -3.60 32.67
C LEU A 527 5.13 -2.73 31.72
N VAL A 528 4.40 -3.36 30.79
CA VAL A 528 3.61 -2.65 29.79
C VAL A 528 2.50 -1.87 30.48
N ASP A 529 2.49 -0.58 30.20
CA ASP A 529 1.50 0.41 30.61
C ASP A 529 1.35 1.45 29.48
N GLU A 530 0.65 2.56 29.76
CA GLU A 530 0.38 3.63 28.81
C GLU A 530 1.60 4.41 28.28
N HIS A 531 2.82 4.09 28.72
CA HIS A 531 4.06 4.71 28.25
C HIS A 531 4.76 3.89 27.15
N TYR A 532 4.30 2.66 26.89
CA TYR A 532 4.96 1.74 25.99
C TYR A 532 4.11 1.39 24.77
N MET A 533 4.77 1.31 23.61
CA MET A 533 4.24 0.56 22.47
C MET A 533 4.98 -0.77 22.36
N VAL A 534 4.26 -1.87 22.23
CA VAL A 534 4.82 -3.19 22.01
C VAL A 534 5.02 -3.42 20.52
N ILE A 535 6.24 -3.77 20.13
CA ILE A 535 6.58 -4.16 18.76
C ILE A 535 7.10 -5.59 18.79
N ALA A 536 6.29 -6.52 18.32
CA ALA A 536 6.59 -7.95 18.35
C ALA A 536 6.98 -8.46 16.96
N ASP A 537 8.17 -9.06 16.86
CA ASP A 537 8.58 -9.80 15.67
C ASP A 537 7.84 -11.14 15.59
N ILE A 538 8.06 -11.91 14.53
CA ILE A 538 7.40 -13.18 14.28
C ILE A 538 8.00 -14.31 15.13
N GLY A 539 7.26 -15.42 15.21
CA GLY A 539 7.56 -16.57 16.05
C GLY A 539 6.96 -16.40 17.44
N ASP A 540 7.62 -16.97 18.46
CA ASP A 540 7.14 -16.89 19.84
C ASP A 540 7.09 -15.45 20.39
N SER A 541 7.81 -14.53 19.75
CA SER A 541 7.70 -13.08 20.02
C SER A 541 6.28 -12.58 19.78
N LEU A 542 5.64 -12.91 18.65
CA LEU A 542 4.26 -12.53 18.34
C LEU A 542 3.28 -13.26 19.25
N PHE A 543 3.38 -14.58 19.32
CA PHE A 543 2.41 -15.40 20.05
C PHE A 543 2.41 -15.10 21.55
N GLY A 544 3.58 -14.99 22.17
CA GLY A 544 3.67 -14.60 23.57
C GLY A 544 3.21 -13.16 23.82
N SER A 545 3.42 -12.26 22.85
CA SER A 545 2.97 -10.86 22.95
C SER A 545 1.47 -10.70 22.74
N ALA A 546 0.80 -11.66 22.09
CA ALA A 546 -0.67 -11.66 21.95
C ALA A 546 -1.38 -11.67 23.30
N ASP A 547 -0.77 -12.31 24.31
CA ASP A 547 -1.28 -12.35 25.68
C ASP A 547 -0.91 -11.08 26.50
N LEU A 548 -0.10 -10.15 26.00
CA LEU A 548 0.20 -8.89 26.71
C LEU A 548 -1.02 -7.97 26.73
N ARG A 549 -1.31 -7.35 27.87
CA ARG A 549 -2.40 -6.39 28.03
C ARG A 549 -1.96 -5.02 27.53
N ILE A 550 -2.71 -4.45 26.60
CA ILE A 550 -2.42 -3.15 26.00
C ILE A 550 -3.40 -2.11 26.56
N SER A 551 -2.87 -1.03 27.12
CA SER A 551 -3.66 -0.03 27.86
C SER A 551 -4.30 1.02 26.97
N ARG A 552 -3.75 1.34 25.78
CA ARG A 552 -4.39 2.25 24.81
C ARG A 552 -4.48 1.68 23.40
N SER A 553 -5.18 2.40 22.54
CA SER A 553 -5.25 2.07 21.11
C SER A 553 -3.93 2.39 20.40
N THR A 554 -3.56 1.63 19.37
CA THR A 554 -2.39 1.89 18.51
C THR A 554 -1.03 1.67 19.19
N GLU A 555 -0.99 0.80 20.20
CA GLU A 555 0.20 0.48 20.99
C GLU A 555 0.74 -0.94 20.76
N PHE A 556 0.21 -1.68 19.79
CA PHE A 556 0.73 -3.00 19.41
C PHE A 556 1.00 -3.09 17.91
N LEU A 557 2.23 -3.41 17.54
CA LEU A 557 2.66 -3.56 16.14
C LEU A 557 3.36 -4.91 15.92
N SER A 558 2.94 -5.63 14.89
CA SER A 558 3.56 -6.87 14.43
C SER A 558 3.16 -7.12 12.97
N PRO A 559 3.97 -7.81 12.14
CA PRO A 559 3.56 -8.26 10.82
C PRO A 559 2.76 -9.56 10.91
N ALA A 560 1.67 -9.54 11.68
CA ALA A 560 0.93 -10.74 12.14
C ALA A 560 0.23 -11.53 11.02
N TYR A 561 0.17 -11.00 9.78
CA TYR A 561 -0.37 -11.73 8.63
C TYR A 561 0.71 -12.08 7.61
N TYR A 562 1.56 -11.12 7.21
CA TYR A 562 2.61 -11.41 6.24
C TYR A 562 3.70 -12.30 6.84
N THR A 563 3.90 -12.20 8.14
CA THR A 563 4.80 -13.05 8.94
C THR A 563 6.26 -13.01 8.49
N SER A 564 6.72 -11.88 7.95
CA SER A 564 8.15 -11.68 7.69
C SER A 564 8.92 -11.41 8.97
N MET A 565 9.96 -12.20 9.20
CA MET A 565 10.93 -11.97 10.26
C MET A 565 11.77 -10.70 10.01
N GLY A 566 12.24 -10.09 11.09
CA GLY A 566 13.16 -8.94 11.05
C GLY A 566 12.46 -7.58 11.00
N PHE A 567 11.14 -7.54 11.19
CA PHE A 567 10.37 -6.31 11.21
C PHE A 567 10.67 -5.43 12.44
N ALA A 568 10.82 -6.03 13.62
CA ALA A 568 10.56 -5.33 14.88
C ALA A 568 11.61 -4.26 15.24
N VAL A 569 12.89 -4.49 14.95
CA VAL A 569 13.95 -3.51 15.25
C VAL A 569 13.86 -2.29 14.31
N PRO A 570 13.78 -2.43 12.97
CA PRO A 570 13.50 -1.29 12.09
C PRO A 570 12.16 -0.60 12.39
N ALA A 571 11.12 -1.37 12.71
CA ALA A 571 9.82 -0.82 13.09
C ALA A 571 9.90 0.09 14.32
N SER A 572 10.78 -0.22 15.28
CA SER A 572 11.01 0.66 16.45
C SER A 572 11.58 2.04 16.09
N VAL A 573 12.32 2.14 14.98
CA VAL A 573 12.76 3.43 14.44
C VAL A 573 11.57 4.17 13.86
N GLY A 574 10.79 3.52 12.99
CA GLY A 574 9.62 4.11 12.35
C GLY A 574 8.57 4.58 13.34
N ALA A 575 8.10 3.68 14.21
CA ALA A 575 7.07 3.94 15.19
C ALA A 575 7.54 4.91 16.29
N GLY A 576 8.79 4.80 16.76
CA GLY A 576 9.34 5.71 17.76
C GLY A 576 9.57 7.14 17.22
N ILE A 577 9.82 7.31 15.92
CA ILE A 577 9.84 8.64 15.28
C ILE A 577 8.43 9.17 15.10
N ALA A 578 7.48 8.31 14.69
CA ALA A 578 6.08 8.66 14.52
C ALA A 578 5.41 9.13 15.81
N ASN A 579 5.71 8.51 16.95
CA ASN A 579 5.21 8.90 18.25
C ASN A 579 6.32 8.81 19.30
N ARG A 580 6.83 9.98 19.71
CA ARG A 580 7.91 10.11 20.69
C ARG A 580 7.44 9.94 22.14
N ASP A 581 6.14 10.01 22.39
CA ASP A 581 5.56 9.89 23.74
C ASP A 581 5.47 8.42 24.19
N LEU A 582 5.48 7.49 23.23
CA LEU A 582 5.42 6.07 23.48
C LEU A 582 6.80 5.43 23.24
N ARG A 583 7.34 4.83 24.29
CA ARG A 583 8.64 4.16 24.24
C ARG A 583 8.48 2.76 23.64
N PRO A 584 9.21 2.41 22.57
CA PRO A 584 9.09 1.06 22.02
C PRO A 584 9.66 -0.01 22.96
N LEU A 585 8.85 -1.02 23.28
CA LEU A 585 9.26 -2.31 23.82
C LEU A 585 9.28 -3.32 22.67
N VAL A 586 10.48 -3.61 22.19
CA VAL A 586 10.72 -4.51 21.06
C VAL A 586 10.96 -5.92 21.57
N ILE A 587 10.17 -6.88 21.11
CA ILE A 587 10.30 -8.30 21.45
C ILE A 587 10.64 -9.04 20.16
N VAL A 588 11.82 -9.65 20.12
CA VAL A 588 12.37 -10.20 18.87
C VAL A 588 13.15 -11.48 19.14
N GLY A 589 12.95 -12.50 18.29
CA GLY A 589 13.75 -13.72 18.32
C GLY A 589 15.20 -13.47 17.90
N ASP A 590 16.12 -14.28 18.38
CA ASP A 590 17.54 -14.16 18.04
C ASP A 590 17.81 -14.28 16.52
N GLY A 591 17.11 -15.17 15.82
CA GLY A 591 17.17 -15.27 14.36
C GLY A 591 16.66 -14.03 13.61
N ALA A 592 15.51 -13.48 14.01
CA ALA A 592 14.99 -12.24 13.43
C ALA A 592 15.93 -11.06 13.74
N PHE A 593 16.53 -11.03 14.93
CA PHE A 593 17.52 -10.03 15.31
C PHE A 593 18.78 -10.10 14.42
N GLN A 594 19.26 -11.29 14.05
CA GLN A 594 20.41 -11.41 13.15
C GLN A 594 20.15 -10.82 11.75
N MET A 595 18.89 -10.74 11.31
CA MET A 595 18.52 -10.18 10.01
C MET A 595 18.63 -8.64 10.00
N THR A 596 18.09 -7.98 11.02
CA THR A 596 17.86 -6.51 10.99
C THR A 596 18.22 -5.77 12.27
N GLY A 597 18.73 -6.47 13.29
CA GLY A 597 19.04 -5.90 14.62
C GLY A 597 20.09 -4.80 14.62
N MET A 598 20.91 -4.68 13.56
CA MET A 598 21.87 -3.58 13.41
C MET A 598 21.24 -2.22 13.13
N GLU A 599 19.93 -2.15 12.86
CA GLU A 599 19.21 -0.87 12.80
C GLU A 599 19.20 -0.13 14.15
N LEU A 600 19.68 -0.77 15.23
CA LEU A 600 20.10 -0.10 16.46
C LEU A 600 21.10 1.05 16.22
N ALA A 601 21.91 1.00 15.15
CA ALA A 601 22.76 2.14 14.78
C ALA A 601 21.92 3.38 14.44
N THR A 602 20.78 3.19 13.78
CA THR A 602 19.84 4.27 13.44
C THR A 602 19.05 4.73 14.66
N VAL A 603 18.73 3.82 15.58
CA VAL A 603 18.18 4.17 16.91
C VAL A 603 19.10 5.15 17.64
N VAL A 604 20.39 4.84 17.74
CA VAL A 604 21.41 5.72 18.35
C VAL A 604 21.47 7.07 17.65
N ARG A 605 21.55 7.06 16.32
CA ARG A 605 21.66 8.29 15.52
C ARG A 605 20.48 9.25 15.72
N ASN A 606 19.28 8.72 15.96
CA ASN A 606 18.05 9.49 16.10
C ASN A 606 17.63 9.74 17.56
N GLY A 607 18.52 9.44 18.52
CA GLY A 607 18.26 9.65 19.95
C GLY A 607 17.03 8.89 20.45
N LEU A 608 16.77 7.70 19.90
CA LEU A 608 15.69 6.83 20.33
C LEU A 608 16.17 5.93 21.48
N ALA A 609 15.25 5.55 22.36
CA ALA A 609 15.55 4.78 23.56
C ALA A 609 14.70 3.49 23.72
N PRO A 610 14.51 2.65 22.68
CA PRO A 610 13.71 1.43 22.83
C PRO A 610 14.32 0.46 23.85
N ILE A 611 13.47 -0.35 24.47
CA ILE A 611 13.87 -1.54 25.22
C ILE A 611 13.74 -2.72 24.26
N VAL A 612 14.85 -3.37 23.93
CA VAL A 612 14.88 -4.51 23.01
C VAL A 612 15.16 -5.78 23.79
N VAL A 613 14.20 -6.70 23.78
CA VAL A 613 14.28 -8.01 24.42
C VAL A 613 14.51 -9.06 23.34
N VAL A 614 15.70 -9.66 23.34
CA VAL A 614 16.07 -10.75 22.43
C VAL A 614 15.74 -12.09 23.10
N LEU A 615 14.87 -12.87 22.47
CA LEU A 615 14.58 -14.25 22.87
C LEU A 615 15.69 -15.16 22.32
N ASN A 616 16.70 -15.46 23.14
CA ASN A 616 17.86 -16.26 22.77
C ASN A 616 17.65 -17.73 23.12
N ASN A 617 16.98 -18.45 22.23
CA ASN A 617 16.76 -19.90 22.24
C ASN A 617 17.64 -20.62 21.20
N LYS A 618 18.62 -19.91 20.61
CA LYS A 618 19.66 -20.40 19.70
C LYS A 618 19.09 -21.00 18.43
N GLY A 619 18.03 -20.42 17.87
CA GLY A 619 17.45 -20.93 16.64
C GLY A 619 16.00 -20.56 16.34
N TYR A 620 15.48 -21.20 15.31
CA TYR A 620 14.11 -21.03 14.83
C TYR A 620 13.16 -21.98 15.58
N THR A 621 12.81 -21.62 16.82
CA THR A 621 12.02 -22.50 17.72
C THR A 621 10.61 -22.81 17.18
N THR A 622 9.92 -21.86 16.54
CA THR A 622 8.59 -22.13 15.94
C THR A 622 8.68 -23.21 14.87
N GLU A 623 9.74 -23.20 14.08
CA GLU A 623 10.05 -24.14 13.03
C GLU A 623 10.45 -25.50 13.62
N ARG A 624 11.21 -25.54 14.73
CA ARG A 624 11.52 -26.79 15.44
C ARG A 624 10.27 -27.54 15.88
N PHE A 625 9.21 -26.83 16.26
CA PHE A 625 7.94 -27.46 16.63
C PHE A 625 7.17 -28.04 15.44
N ILE A 626 7.32 -27.44 14.25
CA ILE A 626 6.70 -27.94 13.03
C ILE A 626 7.53 -29.11 12.47
N LEU A 627 8.84 -28.90 12.33
CA LEU A 627 9.81 -29.87 11.86
C LEU A 627 11.22 -29.52 12.38
N ASP A 628 11.71 -30.33 13.30
CA ASP A 628 13.06 -30.14 13.85
C ASP A 628 14.17 -30.63 12.91
N GLY A 629 15.34 -29.99 12.99
CA GLY A 629 16.52 -30.29 12.19
C GLY A 629 17.62 -29.22 12.29
N PRO A 630 18.84 -29.53 11.81
CA PRO A 630 20.00 -28.63 11.95
C PRO A 630 19.87 -27.31 11.16
N PHE A 631 18.90 -27.21 10.25
CA PHE A 631 18.56 -25.97 9.54
C PHE A 631 17.89 -24.93 10.45
N ASN A 632 17.42 -25.34 11.63
CA ASN A 632 16.88 -24.44 12.65
C ASN A 632 17.94 -23.88 13.60
N ASP A 633 19.18 -24.38 13.55
CA ASP A 633 20.25 -23.96 14.46
C ASP A 633 20.96 -22.71 13.96
N LEU A 634 21.19 -21.76 14.87
CA LEU A 634 21.88 -20.51 14.60
C LEU A 634 23.20 -20.41 15.36
N LEU A 635 24.16 -19.69 14.79
CA LEU A 635 25.33 -19.25 15.54
C LEU A 635 24.86 -18.27 16.62
N ASN A 636 24.97 -18.67 17.89
CA ASN A 636 24.60 -17.80 19.00
C ASN A 636 25.57 -16.61 19.12
N TRP A 637 25.04 -15.38 19.09
CA TRP A 637 25.82 -14.17 19.31
C TRP A 637 25.80 -13.76 20.78
N SER A 638 26.80 -12.97 21.17
CA SER A 638 26.74 -12.23 22.44
C SER A 638 25.98 -10.93 22.23
N TYR A 639 24.66 -10.99 21.99
CA TYR A 639 23.84 -9.84 21.59
C TYR A 639 24.00 -8.64 22.53
N HIS A 640 24.04 -8.87 23.84
CA HIS A 640 24.26 -7.84 24.87
C HIS A 640 25.59 -7.06 24.74
N ARG A 641 26.52 -7.47 23.86
CA ARG A 641 27.77 -6.76 23.57
C ARG A 641 27.66 -5.76 22.41
N ILE A 642 26.54 -5.75 21.67
CA ILE A 642 26.31 -4.80 20.55
C ILE A 642 26.40 -3.33 21.01
N PRO A 643 25.92 -2.93 22.19
CA PRO A 643 26.14 -1.57 22.69
C PRO A 643 27.62 -1.14 22.73
N ASP A 644 28.54 -2.07 23.04
CA ASP A 644 29.98 -1.78 23.03
C ASP A 644 30.51 -1.51 21.61
N LEU A 645 29.95 -2.21 20.61
CA LEU A 645 30.26 -2.00 19.20
C LEU A 645 29.74 -0.63 18.72
N LEU A 646 28.53 -0.27 19.11
CA LEU A 646 27.88 0.98 18.70
C LEU A 646 28.35 2.20 19.50
N GLY A 647 29.02 1.98 20.64
CA GLY A 647 29.45 3.04 21.55
C GLY A 647 28.30 3.75 22.27
N SER A 648 27.12 3.14 22.32
CA SER A 648 25.90 3.69 22.94
C SER A 648 24.93 2.57 23.29
N GLY A 649 24.02 2.83 24.23
CA GLY A 649 23.08 1.85 24.76
C GLY A 649 23.62 1.10 25.97
N ILE A 650 22.74 0.33 26.62
CA ILE A 650 23.14 -0.61 27.68
C ILE A 650 22.87 -2.04 27.26
N GLY A 651 23.84 -2.91 27.53
CA GLY A 651 23.77 -4.35 27.29
C GLY A 651 23.49 -5.10 28.57
N LEU A 652 22.45 -5.93 28.57
CA LEU A 652 22.01 -6.70 29.73
C LEU A 652 21.90 -8.17 29.33
N GLU A 653 22.44 -9.05 30.16
CA GLU A 653 22.38 -10.49 29.93
C GLU A 653 21.54 -11.14 31.04
N VAL A 654 20.65 -12.05 30.66
CA VAL A 654 19.64 -12.64 31.54
C VAL A 654 19.57 -14.14 31.31
N ARG A 655 19.67 -14.91 32.39
CA ARG A 655 19.50 -16.38 32.45
C ARG A 655 18.49 -16.79 33.49
N THR A 656 18.27 -15.97 34.52
CA THR A 656 17.36 -16.28 35.62
C THR A 656 16.25 -15.23 35.78
N GLU A 657 15.24 -15.56 36.59
CA GLU A 657 14.14 -14.63 36.89
C GLU A 657 14.58 -13.35 37.59
N ASP A 658 15.49 -13.43 38.55
CA ASP A 658 16.00 -12.27 39.28
C ASP A 658 16.87 -11.37 38.39
N GLU A 659 17.63 -11.96 37.45
CA GLU A 659 18.37 -11.20 36.44
C GLU A 659 17.43 -10.45 35.49
N LEU A 660 16.30 -11.04 35.09
CA LEU A 660 15.30 -10.37 34.25
C LEU A 660 14.70 -9.16 34.97
N ASP A 661 14.28 -9.33 36.22
CA ASP A 661 13.65 -8.24 36.97
C ASP A 661 14.61 -7.06 37.17
N ALA A 662 15.88 -7.36 37.48
CA ALA A 662 16.93 -6.36 37.58
C ALA A 662 17.23 -5.71 36.22
N ALA A 663 17.28 -6.48 35.14
CA ALA A 663 17.54 -5.98 33.79
C ALA A 663 16.42 -5.04 33.31
N LEU A 664 15.16 -5.42 33.48
CA LEU A 664 14.03 -4.57 33.11
C LEU A 664 14.01 -3.29 33.96
N SER A 665 14.25 -3.38 35.26
CA SER A 665 14.33 -2.18 36.13
C SER A 665 15.41 -1.21 35.65
N ARG A 666 16.59 -1.71 35.25
CA ARG A 666 17.66 -0.90 34.67
C ARG A 666 17.29 -0.31 33.31
N ALA A 667 16.62 -1.08 32.45
CA ALA A 667 16.18 -0.63 31.13
C ALA A 667 15.11 0.47 31.22
N VAL A 668 14.16 0.33 32.15
CA VAL A 668 13.15 1.36 32.47
C VAL A 668 13.82 2.65 32.90
N ALA A 669 14.79 2.57 33.82
CA ALA A 669 15.53 3.74 34.30
C ALA A 669 16.42 4.39 33.21
N ASN A 670 16.83 3.64 32.19
CA ASN A 670 17.68 4.14 31.11
C ASN A 670 16.85 4.76 29.99
N THR A 671 16.55 6.06 30.09
CA THR A 671 15.70 6.78 29.13
C THR A 671 16.47 7.54 28.04
N ASP A 672 17.79 7.72 28.20
CA ASP A 672 18.62 8.51 27.27
C ASP A 672 19.17 7.69 26.08
N SER A 673 19.06 6.36 26.12
CA SER A 673 19.55 5.47 25.07
C SER A 673 18.76 4.17 25.01
N PHE A 674 19.01 3.34 23.99
CA PHE A 674 18.39 2.02 23.92
C PHE A 674 18.95 1.06 25.00
N SER A 675 18.16 0.06 25.35
CA SER A 675 18.56 -1.08 26.19
C SER A 675 18.42 -2.36 25.41
N LEU A 676 19.44 -3.23 25.41
CA LEU A 676 19.41 -4.53 24.74
C LEU A 676 19.56 -5.65 25.77
N ILE A 677 18.49 -6.41 25.95
CA ILE A 677 18.37 -7.48 26.94
C ILE A 677 18.42 -8.82 26.21
N ASN A 678 19.51 -9.55 26.40
CA ASN A 678 19.70 -10.89 25.86
C ASN A 678 19.19 -11.94 26.86
N VAL A 679 18.00 -12.48 26.62
CA VAL A 679 17.33 -13.44 27.50
C VAL A 679 17.58 -14.86 26.99
N HIS A 680 18.39 -15.63 27.72
CA HIS A 680 18.66 -17.03 27.39
C HIS A 680 17.45 -17.89 27.79
N LEU A 681 16.95 -18.67 26.82
CA LEU A 681 15.82 -19.58 26.97
C LEU A 681 16.24 -20.99 26.53
N ASP A 682 15.50 -22.01 26.99
CA ASP A 682 15.68 -23.36 26.45
C ASP A 682 15.24 -23.40 24.97
N PRO A 683 15.99 -24.09 24.07
CA PRO A 683 15.65 -24.21 22.65
C PRO A 683 14.23 -24.69 22.34
N MET A 684 13.62 -25.47 23.25
CA MET A 684 12.30 -26.07 23.12
C MET A 684 11.26 -25.45 24.07
N ASP A 685 11.61 -24.38 24.78
CA ASP A 685 10.65 -23.62 25.58
C ASP A 685 9.79 -22.70 24.69
N ARG A 686 8.54 -22.47 25.12
CA ARG A 686 7.52 -21.78 24.32
C ARG A 686 6.55 -21.00 25.18
N SER A 687 5.92 -20.00 24.57
CA SER A 687 4.87 -19.23 25.22
C SER A 687 3.61 -20.08 25.46
N PRO A 688 2.79 -19.73 26.46
CA PRO A 688 1.49 -20.37 26.65
C PRO A 688 0.58 -20.33 25.42
N ALA A 689 0.65 -19.27 24.61
CA ALA A 689 -0.13 -19.16 23.38
C ALA A 689 0.26 -20.23 22.35
N LEU A 690 1.55 -20.44 22.14
CA LEU A 690 2.05 -21.48 21.23
C LEU A 690 1.74 -22.89 21.75
N GLU A 691 1.74 -23.10 23.06
CA GLU A 691 1.33 -24.35 23.69
C GLU A 691 -0.15 -24.68 23.45
N ARG A 692 -1.06 -23.70 23.65
CA ARG A 692 -2.50 -23.86 23.36
C ARG A 692 -2.75 -24.28 21.91
N LEU A 693 -2.01 -23.69 20.97
CA LEU A 693 -2.11 -24.05 19.55
C LEU A 693 -1.72 -25.52 19.33
N ALA A 694 -0.57 -25.93 19.85
CA ALA A 694 -0.06 -27.29 19.68
C ALA A 694 -1.03 -28.35 20.25
N GLU A 695 -1.57 -28.12 21.45
CA GLU A 695 -2.52 -29.02 22.10
C GLU A 695 -3.80 -29.20 21.26
N ARG A 696 -4.37 -28.10 20.74
CA ARG A 696 -5.63 -28.15 19.97
C ARG A 696 -5.45 -28.72 18.56
N LEU A 697 -4.29 -28.53 17.92
CA LEU A 697 -3.98 -29.18 16.64
C LEU A 697 -3.78 -30.70 16.81
N ALA A 698 -3.12 -31.12 17.89
CA ALA A 698 -2.94 -32.55 18.20
C ALA A 698 -4.26 -33.29 18.44
N GLY A 699 -5.28 -32.59 18.97
CA GLY A 699 -6.62 -33.16 19.18
C GLY A 699 -7.46 -33.34 17.91
N ARG A 700 -7.00 -32.86 16.74
CA ARG A 700 -7.69 -33.00 15.43
C ARG A 700 -7.13 -34.12 14.54
N VAL A 701 -6.02 -34.76 14.94
CA VAL A 701 -5.36 -35.86 14.18
C VAL A 701 -5.83 -37.22 14.65
#